data_AF-A0A817G6S6-F1
#
_entry.id   AF-A0A817G6S6-F1
#
_cell.length_a   1.000
_cell.length_b   1.000
_cell.length_c   1.000
_cell.angle_alpha   90.00
_cell.angle_beta   90.00
_cell.angle_gamma   90.00
#
_symmetry.space_group_name_H-M   'P 1'
#
loop_
_entity.id
_entity.type
_entity.pdbx_description
1 polymer ?
#
loop_
_entity_poly.entity_id
_entity_poly.type
_entity_poly.pdbx_seq_one_letter_code
_entity_poly.pdbx_strand_id
1 'polypeptide(L)'
;MPVFSSSKKKSHEYLCKIFTLDAELHFTIEATTKGNTIFSLVCQTIGLREYWYFGLKYFDKTSNEWNWLQLNHTIISQPIEISSNSTLFKTPDSPNLTDCFNPHLLRSPPTSSSVLNLSSPIINVGQQPLKGIIELYFVVKFYPEDITHEIIQDITRHLFYLQVKHDILNMDIYCPPDTAAHLASLSLQAKFGDYDQIESLSESLNLENEALLPLTCFQKIELSRSDWFDRIIALWRTHALLLREEAEISYLKHAQDLDMFGLSFFEISKMQGTNKSSSQQQIKSINQQQKQSDQALIAAELWLGIDSLGIRFYKKNKLRPEVFFSWCDVKSVTAHDKKIVLNLTSDKHATFAFYAAKSSVSKEILDLATGNHDLYMKRRQEQSIEIQQMKYFEEQQQKEKMRLFIQERKLRLQAEKQRDEIECKLTDYQQQMKEVHETLVKYQEATELLARKAHVNSEEARLQAAKALEIETQLERCKYEISRNEEEKRLYARQIHECEQVISTLVNDAIKNNSYYSCRCHEFYLLSSIIEQRYDKIEIIFILFFSFHSRKESDELKLEVAKWRVAEAAAREKLLAITQLNQSCAISNAPIHTQHNLVQSSSRTTTVSPPPYRPITKVQESNSTDERTHFIDKQAQLALQLQDLKNVIQSKKIEDQQTPLDKAYEENLAIGDNKYSTIQKARSGTALRRVATLQDL
;
A
#
# COMPACT_ATOMS: atom_id res chain seq x y z
N MET A 1 0.49 74.44 -29.54
CA MET A 1 -0.17 73.17 -29.92
C MET A 1 -0.51 72.42 -28.63
N PRO A 2 -1.77 72.08 -28.35
CA PRO A 2 -2.08 71.22 -27.22
C PRO A 2 -1.87 69.75 -27.60
N VAL A 3 -1.17 69.04 -26.71
CA VAL A 3 -0.89 67.61 -26.77
C VAL A 3 -2.21 66.86 -26.49
N PHE A 4 -2.61 65.99 -27.41
CA PHE A 4 -3.75 65.08 -27.21
C PHE A 4 -3.44 64.13 -26.03
N SER A 5 -4.12 64.33 -24.90
CA SER A 5 -4.24 63.30 -23.87
C SER A 5 -5.24 62.25 -24.36
N SER A 6 -4.78 61.09 -24.80
CA SER A 6 -5.66 59.96 -25.07
C SER A 6 -6.21 59.44 -23.73
N SER A 7 -7.49 59.69 -23.49
CA SER A 7 -8.23 59.08 -22.38
C SER A 7 -8.24 57.56 -22.59
N LYS A 8 -7.39 56.80 -21.86
CA LYS A 8 -7.51 55.34 -21.80
C LYS A 8 -8.91 55.01 -21.27
N LYS A 9 -9.78 54.48 -22.13
CA LYS A 9 -11.09 53.94 -21.73
C LYS A 9 -10.86 52.94 -20.60
N LYS A 10 -11.53 53.13 -19.47
CA LYS A 10 -11.49 52.21 -18.33
C LYS A 10 -12.05 50.86 -18.79
N SER A 11 -11.19 49.84 -18.84
CA SER A 11 -11.56 48.47 -19.19
C SER A 11 -12.24 47.82 -17.99
N HIS A 12 -13.35 47.12 -18.21
CA HIS A 12 -14.01 46.38 -17.12
C HIS A 12 -13.28 45.06 -16.91
N GLU A 13 -12.88 44.80 -15.67
CA GLU A 13 -12.16 43.59 -15.28
C GLU A 13 -13.11 42.54 -14.67
N TYR A 14 -12.79 41.27 -14.91
CA TYR A 14 -13.52 40.10 -14.41
C TYR A 14 -12.52 39.11 -13.79
N LEU A 15 -12.98 38.37 -12.79
CA LEU A 15 -12.22 37.25 -12.25
C LEU A 15 -12.55 35.99 -13.06
N CYS A 16 -11.56 35.42 -13.73
CA CYS A 16 -11.68 34.16 -14.43
C CYS A 16 -11.13 33.04 -13.55
N LYS A 17 -11.99 32.10 -13.17
CA LYS A 17 -11.64 30.86 -12.48
C LYS A 17 -11.52 29.74 -13.50
N ILE A 18 -10.38 29.07 -13.53
CA ILE A 18 -10.12 27.93 -14.39
C ILE A 18 -10.00 26.69 -13.50
N PHE A 19 -10.87 25.72 -13.71
CA PHE A 19 -10.84 24.44 -13.01
C PHE A 19 -10.16 23.39 -13.89
N THR A 20 -9.05 22.84 -13.43
CA THR A 20 -8.54 21.54 -13.90
C THR A 20 -9.09 20.44 -12.97
N LEU A 21 -8.77 19.17 -13.22
CA LEU A 21 -9.19 18.06 -12.35
C LEU A 21 -8.42 18.01 -11.01
N ASP A 22 -7.29 18.71 -10.91
CA ASP A 22 -6.37 18.71 -9.77
C ASP A 22 -6.06 20.11 -9.20
N ALA A 23 -6.49 21.19 -9.86
CA ALA A 23 -6.17 22.56 -9.46
C ALA A 23 -7.26 23.56 -9.85
N GLU A 24 -7.27 24.70 -9.16
CA GLU A 24 -8.06 25.89 -9.49
C GLU A 24 -7.10 27.05 -9.73
N LEU A 25 -7.17 27.69 -10.89
CA LEU A 25 -6.36 28.86 -11.26
C LEU A 25 -7.23 30.10 -11.33
N HIS A 26 -6.67 31.24 -10.92
CA HIS A 26 -7.37 32.53 -10.90
C HIS A 26 -6.62 33.58 -11.72
N PHE A 27 -7.34 34.21 -12.64
CA PHE A 27 -6.80 35.27 -13.49
C PHE A 27 -7.72 36.48 -13.49
N THR A 28 -7.16 37.68 -13.45
CA THR A 28 -7.93 38.90 -13.71
C THR A 28 -7.86 39.20 -15.21
N ILE A 29 -9.01 39.30 -15.87
CA ILE A 29 -9.10 39.47 -17.32
C ILE A 29 -9.94 40.69 -17.69
N GLU A 30 -9.56 41.35 -18.78
CA GLU A 30 -10.33 42.47 -19.34
C GLU A 30 -11.49 41.97 -20.21
N ALA A 31 -12.57 42.75 -20.31
CA ALA A 31 -13.73 42.43 -21.14
C ALA A 31 -13.39 42.10 -22.62
N THR A 32 -12.33 42.72 -23.15
CA THR A 32 -11.87 42.56 -24.54
C THR A 32 -10.99 41.33 -24.76
N THR A 33 -10.68 40.58 -23.70
CA THR A 33 -9.84 39.39 -23.75
C THR A 33 -10.50 38.32 -24.61
N LYS A 34 -9.71 37.73 -25.50
CA LYS A 34 -10.13 36.61 -26.36
C LYS A 34 -9.87 35.28 -25.67
N GLY A 35 -10.62 34.25 -26.08
CA GLY A 35 -10.47 32.91 -25.52
C GLY A 35 -9.05 32.34 -25.68
N ASN A 36 -8.37 32.63 -26.80
CA ASN A 36 -7.00 32.17 -27.04
C ASN A 36 -6.01 32.71 -26.01
N THR A 37 -6.14 33.98 -25.58
CA THR A 37 -5.26 34.59 -24.59
C THR A 37 -5.38 33.89 -23.24
N ILE A 38 -6.60 33.57 -22.81
CA ILE A 38 -6.85 32.85 -21.55
C ILE A 38 -6.33 31.42 -21.64
N PHE A 39 -6.62 30.74 -22.76
CA PHE A 39 -6.11 29.39 -22.99
C PHE A 39 -4.57 29.34 -22.94
N SER A 40 -3.88 30.28 -23.62
CA SER A 40 -2.42 30.38 -23.57
C SER A 40 -1.91 30.67 -22.16
N LEU A 41 -2.58 31.53 -21.39
CA LEU A 41 -2.20 31.84 -20.01
C LEU A 41 -2.30 30.61 -19.10
N VAL A 42 -3.37 29.81 -19.26
CA VAL A 42 -3.54 28.54 -18.54
C VAL A 42 -2.39 27.59 -18.88
N CYS A 43 -2.16 27.32 -20.16
CA CYS A 43 -1.09 26.41 -20.61
C CYS A 43 0.28 26.84 -20.11
N GLN A 44 0.59 28.14 -20.15
CA GLN A 44 1.85 28.68 -19.64
C GLN A 44 1.98 28.51 -18.13
N THR A 45 0.90 28.73 -17.37
CA THR A 45 0.90 28.64 -15.90
C THR A 45 1.18 27.21 -15.42
N ILE A 46 0.62 26.21 -16.10
CA ILE A 46 0.82 24.79 -15.75
C ILE A 46 2.01 24.13 -16.47
N GLY A 47 2.74 24.88 -17.33
CA GLY A 47 3.88 24.36 -18.09
C GLY A 47 3.52 23.39 -19.23
N LEU A 48 2.28 23.43 -19.72
CA LEU A 48 1.77 22.57 -20.79
C LEU A 48 2.12 23.13 -22.18
N ARG A 49 2.82 22.34 -22.98
CA ARG A 49 3.19 22.63 -24.38
C ARG A 49 2.41 21.80 -25.38
N GLU A 50 1.89 20.64 -24.98
CA GLU A 50 1.02 19.78 -25.80
C GLU A 50 -0.44 20.26 -25.79
N TYR A 51 -0.65 21.57 -25.94
CA TYR A 51 -1.94 22.23 -25.76
C TYR A 51 -3.01 21.79 -26.78
N TRP A 52 -2.62 21.17 -27.89
CA TRP A 52 -3.53 20.76 -28.96
C TRP A 52 -4.52 19.66 -28.56
N TYR A 53 -4.32 18.98 -27.43
CA TYR A 53 -5.28 18.01 -26.90
C TYR A 53 -6.40 18.65 -26.07
N PHE A 54 -6.23 19.90 -25.61
CA PHE A 54 -7.06 20.48 -24.57
C PHE A 54 -7.96 21.58 -25.09
N GLY A 55 -8.99 21.91 -24.30
CA GLY A 55 -9.86 23.04 -24.54
C GLY A 55 -10.47 23.55 -23.24
N LEU A 56 -11.11 24.71 -23.32
CA LEU A 56 -11.89 25.27 -22.23
C LEU A 56 -13.37 25.03 -22.48
N LYS A 57 -14.07 24.47 -21.49
CA LYS A 57 -15.53 24.36 -21.47
C LYS A 57 -16.14 25.38 -20.51
N TYR A 58 -17.37 25.75 -20.79
CA TYR A 58 -18.23 26.50 -19.86
C TYR A 58 -19.64 25.94 -19.92
N PHE A 59 -20.39 26.18 -18.86
CA PHE A 59 -21.80 25.81 -18.81
C PHE A 59 -22.66 27.02 -19.20
N ASP A 60 -23.50 26.87 -20.22
CA ASP A 60 -24.47 27.88 -20.61
C ASP A 60 -25.82 27.56 -19.95
N LYS A 61 -26.19 28.33 -18.91
CA LYS A 61 -27.48 28.18 -18.23
C LYS A 61 -28.70 28.45 -19.13
N THR A 62 -28.53 29.18 -20.22
CA THR A 62 -29.62 29.51 -21.15
C THR A 62 -30.02 28.29 -21.97
N SER A 63 -29.02 27.57 -22.49
CA SER A 63 -29.23 26.31 -23.22
C SER A 63 -29.26 25.07 -22.30
N ASN A 64 -28.81 25.22 -21.06
CA ASN A 64 -28.58 24.13 -20.10
C ASN A 64 -27.62 23.06 -20.69
N GLU A 65 -26.62 23.52 -21.45
CA GLU A 65 -25.65 22.69 -22.17
C GLU A 65 -24.22 23.14 -21.90
N TRP A 66 -23.29 22.19 -21.96
CA TRP A 66 -21.86 22.47 -21.95
C TRP A 66 -21.39 22.89 -23.33
N ASN A 67 -20.59 23.95 -23.40
CA ASN A 67 -20.09 24.49 -24.64
C ASN A 67 -18.57 24.66 -24.60
N TRP A 68 -17.93 24.40 -25.72
CA TRP A 68 -16.51 24.71 -25.91
C TRP A 68 -16.33 26.21 -26.13
N LEU A 69 -15.35 26.78 -25.43
CA LEU A 69 -14.94 28.16 -25.61
C LEU A 69 -14.34 28.35 -27.00
N GLN A 70 -14.89 29.30 -27.74
CA GLN A 70 -14.40 29.69 -29.06
C GLN A 70 -13.20 30.62 -28.89
N LEU A 71 -12.00 30.11 -29.20
CA LEU A 71 -10.73 30.79 -28.90
C LEU A 71 -10.55 32.11 -29.64
N ASN A 72 -11.14 32.26 -30.83
CA ASN A 72 -11.02 33.47 -31.64
C ASN A 72 -11.99 34.59 -31.22
N HIS A 73 -12.95 34.29 -30.35
CA HIS A 73 -13.98 35.22 -29.91
C HIS A 73 -13.63 35.82 -28.54
N THR A 74 -14.17 37.00 -28.26
CA THR A 74 -14.08 37.59 -26.92
C THR A 74 -14.88 36.77 -25.92
N ILE A 75 -14.46 36.74 -24.65
CA ILE A 75 -15.17 35.99 -23.61
C ILE A 75 -16.60 36.52 -23.43
N ILE A 76 -16.75 37.84 -23.33
CA ILE A 76 -18.04 38.48 -23.05
C ILE A 76 -19.05 38.34 -24.21
N SER A 77 -18.58 38.06 -25.44
CA SER A 77 -19.48 37.82 -26.58
C SER A 77 -20.07 36.41 -26.62
N GLN A 78 -19.59 35.51 -25.76
CA GLN A 78 -20.05 34.13 -25.68
C GLN A 78 -21.09 34.00 -24.56
N PRO A 79 -22.05 33.07 -24.64
CA PRO A 79 -23.14 32.90 -23.66
C PRO A 79 -22.63 32.25 -22.35
N ILE A 80 -21.62 32.86 -21.75
CA ILE A 80 -21.00 32.42 -20.50
C ILE A 80 -21.70 33.16 -19.36
N GLU A 81 -22.05 32.42 -18.31
CA GLU A 81 -22.61 33.04 -17.12
C GLU A 81 -21.55 33.86 -16.38
N ILE A 82 -21.93 35.07 -15.97
CA ILE A 82 -21.10 35.96 -15.17
C ILE A 82 -21.78 36.11 -13.81
N SER A 83 -21.22 35.46 -12.79
CA SER A 83 -21.72 35.56 -11.41
C SER A 83 -21.33 36.92 -10.81
N SER A 84 -22.27 37.63 -10.18
CA SER A 84 -22.01 38.92 -9.53
C SER A 84 -21.46 38.71 -8.11
N ASN A 85 -20.55 39.59 -7.66
CA ASN A 85 -19.83 39.50 -6.37
C ASN A 85 -20.72 39.62 -5.09
N SER A 86 -22.06 39.59 -5.20
CA SER A 86 -22.97 39.92 -4.09
C SER A 86 -23.49 38.75 -3.25
N THR A 87 -23.01 37.51 -3.45
CA THR A 87 -23.54 36.32 -2.74
C THR A 87 -22.50 35.44 -2.04
N LEU A 88 -21.35 35.99 -1.67
CA LEU A 88 -20.31 35.26 -0.93
C LEU A 88 -20.46 35.33 0.60
N PHE A 89 -21.68 35.36 1.15
CA PHE A 89 -21.95 35.11 2.59
C PHE A 89 -23.40 34.66 2.84
N LYS A 90 -23.77 33.45 2.42
CA LYS A 90 -24.86 32.69 3.06
C LYS A 90 -24.49 31.21 3.04
N THR A 91 -24.31 30.64 4.22
CA THR A 91 -24.33 29.19 4.44
C THR A 91 -25.74 28.66 4.18
N PRO A 92 -25.92 27.60 3.39
CA PRO A 92 -27.13 26.80 3.44
C PRO A 92 -26.86 25.45 4.11
N ASP A 93 -27.79 25.08 4.98
CA ASP A 93 -27.90 23.77 5.62
C ASP A 93 -27.91 22.62 4.61
N SER A 94 -27.38 21.48 5.09
CA SER A 94 -27.23 20.20 4.39
C SER A 94 -28.51 19.67 3.76
N PRO A 95 -28.39 19.04 2.58
CA PRO A 95 -29.06 17.76 2.35
C PRO A 95 -28.09 16.67 1.87
N ASN A 96 -28.36 15.44 2.34
CA ASN A 96 -27.76 14.16 1.91
C ASN A 96 -27.73 14.04 0.37
N LEU A 97 -26.57 13.79 -0.25
CA LEU A 97 -25.82 12.53 -0.44
C LEU A 97 -26.44 11.57 -1.46
N THR A 98 -25.57 11.13 -2.39
CA THR A 98 -25.70 10.18 -3.51
C THR A 98 -26.38 10.71 -4.78
N ASP A 99 -25.58 11.18 -5.75
CA ASP A 99 -25.73 10.95 -7.22
C ASP A 99 -24.87 11.94 -8.06
N CYS A 100 -23.60 11.62 -8.33
CA CYS A 100 -22.70 12.39 -9.23
C CYS A 100 -21.64 11.42 -9.80
N PHE A 101 -21.21 11.36 -11.08
CA PHE A 101 -21.11 12.34 -12.16
C PHE A 101 -21.33 11.65 -13.54
N ASN A 102 -21.72 12.39 -14.58
CA ASN A 102 -21.79 11.98 -16.00
C ASN A 102 -21.62 13.25 -16.90
N PRO A 103 -20.79 13.29 -17.96
CA PRO A 103 -20.40 14.41 -18.79
C PRO A 103 -21.44 14.72 -19.87
N HIS A 104 -22.53 13.96 -19.94
CA HIS A 104 -23.74 14.37 -20.66
C HIS A 104 -24.75 15.14 -19.80
N LEU A 105 -24.61 15.18 -18.47
CA LEU A 105 -25.48 15.96 -17.57
C LEU A 105 -24.71 16.38 -16.29
N LEU A 106 -23.99 17.51 -16.30
CA LEU A 106 -23.37 18.04 -15.09
C LEU A 106 -24.23 19.14 -14.45
N ARG A 107 -24.59 18.93 -13.19
CA ARG A 107 -25.06 19.96 -12.26
C ARG A 107 -24.10 19.97 -11.05
N SER A 108 -23.28 21.02 -10.97
CA SER A 108 -22.45 21.52 -9.84
C SER A 108 -21.07 20.86 -9.50
N PRO A 109 -20.12 21.65 -8.92
CA PRO A 109 -18.66 21.42 -8.98
C PRO A 109 -18.04 20.70 -7.75
N PRO A 110 -16.80 20.18 -7.86
CA PRO A 110 -16.13 19.40 -6.80
C PRO A 110 -15.39 20.26 -5.75
N THR A 111 -15.26 19.75 -4.52
CA THR A 111 -14.41 20.29 -3.46
C THR A 111 -13.10 19.51 -3.29
N SER A 112 -12.03 20.26 -3.04
CA SER A 112 -10.61 19.88 -2.97
C SER A 112 -10.17 19.06 -1.76
N SER A 113 -9.09 18.29 -1.93
CA SER A 113 -8.04 18.15 -0.92
C SER A 113 -6.68 17.81 -1.55
N SER A 114 -5.88 18.85 -1.85
CA SER A 114 -4.40 18.89 -1.73
C SER A 114 -3.90 20.22 -2.32
N VAL A 115 -3.73 21.22 -1.46
CA VAL A 115 -3.24 22.55 -1.84
C VAL A 115 -1.73 22.48 -2.03
N LEU A 116 -1.25 22.52 -3.27
CA LEU A 116 0.13 22.92 -3.55
C LEU A 116 0.21 24.44 -3.32
N ASN A 117 0.79 24.79 -2.18
CA ASN A 117 0.98 26.17 -1.75
C ASN A 117 2.16 26.78 -2.53
N LEU A 118 1.92 27.16 -3.79
CA LEU A 118 2.81 28.05 -4.53
C LEU A 118 2.44 29.48 -4.16
N SER A 119 3.16 30.01 -3.18
CA SER A 119 3.10 31.43 -2.79
C SER A 119 3.38 32.31 -4.00
N SER A 120 2.30 32.84 -4.59
CA SER A 120 2.34 33.87 -5.62
C SER A 120 2.47 35.26 -4.96
N PRO A 121 3.08 36.25 -5.63
CA PRO A 121 3.31 37.56 -5.04
C PRO A 121 1.97 38.28 -4.87
N ILE A 122 1.76 38.88 -3.70
CA ILE A 122 0.65 39.79 -3.44
C ILE A 122 0.83 41.00 -4.37
N ILE A 123 0.12 41.00 -5.50
CA ILE A 123 0.03 42.17 -6.37
C ILE A 123 -0.89 43.17 -5.66
N ASN A 124 -0.33 44.33 -5.31
CA ASN A 124 -1.07 45.52 -4.88
C ASN A 124 -2.03 45.94 -6.01
N VAL A 125 -3.31 45.62 -5.90
CA VAL A 125 -4.35 46.03 -6.86
C VAL A 125 -4.87 47.43 -6.47
N GLY A 126 -4.63 48.40 -7.35
CA GLY A 126 -5.38 49.66 -7.33
C GLY A 126 -6.87 49.38 -7.54
N GLN A 127 -7.68 49.76 -6.56
CA GLN A 127 -9.08 49.38 -6.41
C GLN A 127 -9.96 49.84 -7.59
N GLN A 128 -10.35 48.91 -8.46
CA GLN A 128 -11.63 48.94 -9.17
C GLN A 128 -12.40 47.66 -8.83
N PRO A 129 -13.72 47.72 -8.57
CA PRO A 129 -14.50 46.54 -8.28
C PRO A 129 -14.62 45.66 -9.53
N LEU A 130 -14.23 44.39 -9.40
CA LEU A 130 -14.44 43.37 -10.43
C LEU A 130 -15.93 43.27 -10.78
N LYS A 131 -16.24 43.17 -12.08
CA LYS A 131 -17.62 43.17 -12.57
C LYS A 131 -18.33 41.83 -12.39
N GLY A 132 -17.59 40.73 -12.27
CA GLY A 132 -18.12 39.41 -11.96
C GLY A 132 -17.09 38.30 -12.09
N ILE A 133 -17.55 37.08 -11.85
CA ILE A 133 -16.77 35.84 -11.88
C ILE A 133 -17.19 35.01 -13.08
N ILE A 134 -16.20 34.51 -13.82
CA ILE A 134 -16.35 33.65 -14.98
C ILE A 134 -15.70 32.31 -14.65
N GLU A 135 -16.43 31.21 -14.81
CA GLU A 135 -15.95 29.86 -14.52
C GLU A 135 -15.75 29.09 -15.82
N LEU A 136 -14.53 28.60 -16.04
CA LEU A 136 -14.17 27.77 -17.18
C LEU A 136 -13.49 26.49 -16.70
N TYR A 137 -13.62 25.43 -17.49
CA TYR A 137 -13.12 24.09 -17.15
C TYR A 137 -12.11 23.67 -18.22
N PHE A 138 -10.87 23.42 -17.80
CA PHE A 138 -9.79 22.99 -18.67
C PHE A 138 -9.77 21.47 -18.75
N VAL A 139 -10.12 20.92 -19.91
CA VAL A 139 -10.37 19.49 -20.10
C VAL A 139 -9.79 18.99 -21.42
N VAL A 140 -9.63 17.66 -21.52
CA VAL A 140 -9.22 17.00 -22.76
C VAL A 140 -10.35 17.11 -23.80
N LYS A 141 -10.01 17.59 -24.99
CA LYS A 141 -10.89 17.70 -26.16
C LYS A 141 -10.59 16.66 -27.22
N PHE A 142 -9.32 16.37 -27.45
CA PHE A 142 -8.84 15.44 -28.47
C PHE A 142 -7.96 14.39 -27.83
N TYR A 143 -8.08 13.15 -28.28
CA TYR A 143 -7.29 12.03 -27.79
C TYR A 143 -6.17 11.68 -28.80
N PRO A 144 -5.04 11.12 -28.33
CA PRO A 144 -4.02 10.54 -29.22
C PRO A 144 -4.54 9.29 -29.96
N GLU A 145 -3.90 8.89 -31.06
CA GLU A 145 -4.04 7.56 -31.68
C GLU A 145 -3.32 6.50 -30.80
N ASP A 146 -2.14 6.84 -30.26
CA ASP A 146 -1.41 6.01 -29.29
C ASP A 146 -0.84 6.86 -28.15
N ILE A 147 -1.35 6.62 -26.94
CA ILE A 147 -0.96 7.35 -25.72
C ILE A 147 0.54 7.22 -25.44
N THR A 148 1.11 6.03 -25.66
CA THR A 148 2.50 5.70 -25.28
C THR A 148 3.53 6.44 -26.13
N HIS A 149 3.18 6.73 -27.39
CA HIS A 149 4.11 7.32 -28.36
C HIS A 149 3.84 8.80 -28.64
N GLU A 150 2.62 9.28 -28.38
CA GLU A 150 2.24 10.66 -28.62
C GLU A 150 2.38 11.57 -27.40
N ILE A 151 2.07 11.10 -26.19
CA ILE A 151 2.17 11.94 -24.99
C ILE A 151 3.64 12.10 -24.60
N ILE A 152 4.08 13.35 -24.44
CA ILE A 152 5.48 13.71 -24.23
C ILE A 152 5.74 14.15 -22.79
N GLN A 153 4.94 15.08 -22.27
CA GLN A 153 5.17 15.71 -20.97
C GLN A 153 4.44 15.00 -19.83
N ASP A 154 5.04 15.05 -18.65
CA ASP A 154 4.45 14.52 -17.41
C ASP A 154 3.10 15.15 -17.09
N ILE A 155 2.96 16.48 -17.24
CA ILE A 155 1.70 17.19 -16.98
C ILE A 155 0.59 16.75 -17.93
N THR A 156 0.90 16.54 -19.21
CA THR A 156 -0.06 16.06 -20.21
C THR A 156 -0.55 14.68 -19.83
N ARG A 157 0.35 13.74 -19.52
CA ARG A 157 0.00 12.40 -19.06
C ARG A 157 -0.88 12.45 -17.81
N HIS A 158 -0.52 13.26 -16.83
CA HIS A 158 -1.26 13.37 -15.58
C HIS A 158 -2.70 13.83 -15.81
N LEU A 159 -2.90 14.90 -16.61
CA LEU A 159 -4.23 15.41 -16.93
C LEU A 159 -5.08 14.42 -17.74
N PHE A 160 -4.47 13.69 -18.69
CA PHE A 160 -5.16 12.60 -19.40
C PHE A 160 -5.57 11.48 -18.44
N TYR A 161 -4.67 11.06 -17.55
CA TYR A 161 -4.95 10.03 -16.55
C TYR A 161 -6.15 10.43 -15.68
N LEU A 162 -6.17 11.67 -15.16
CA LEU A 162 -7.27 12.17 -14.35
C LEU A 162 -8.59 12.20 -15.12
N GLN A 163 -8.58 12.68 -16.37
CA GLN A 163 -9.79 12.76 -17.20
C GLN A 163 -10.36 11.36 -17.48
N VAL A 164 -9.51 10.44 -17.93
CA VAL A 164 -9.94 9.08 -18.28
C VAL A 164 -10.40 8.33 -17.03
N LYS A 165 -9.74 8.52 -15.89
CA LYS A 165 -10.20 7.98 -14.61
C LYS A 165 -11.58 8.50 -14.22
N HIS A 166 -11.78 9.81 -14.31
CA HIS A 166 -13.07 10.43 -14.05
C HIS A 166 -14.17 9.85 -14.97
N ASP A 167 -13.89 9.76 -16.27
CA ASP A 167 -14.86 9.28 -17.27
C ASP A 167 -15.18 7.79 -17.11
N ILE A 168 -14.26 6.98 -16.60
CA ILE A 168 -14.50 5.57 -16.24
C ILE A 168 -15.37 5.46 -14.98
N LEU A 169 -15.06 6.20 -13.92
CA LEU A 169 -15.82 6.15 -12.66
C LEU A 169 -17.29 6.56 -12.85
N ASN A 170 -17.53 7.42 -13.83
CA ASN A 170 -18.84 7.95 -14.21
C ASN A 170 -19.60 7.11 -15.24
N MET A 171 -18.98 6.03 -15.73
CA MET A 171 -19.50 5.15 -16.78
C MET A 171 -19.71 5.82 -18.15
N ASP A 172 -18.93 6.85 -18.46
CA ASP A 172 -18.93 7.52 -19.76
C ASP A 172 -18.06 6.75 -20.74
N ILE A 173 -16.98 6.20 -20.22
CA ILE A 173 -16.23 5.11 -20.82
C ILE A 173 -16.67 3.85 -20.10
N TYR A 174 -17.43 3.01 -20.79
CA TYR A 174 -17.78 1.70 -20.27
C TYR A 174 -16.52 0.90 -19.93
N CYS A 175 -16.43 0.44 -18.68
CA CYS A 175 -15.33 -0.36 -18.18
C CYS A 175 -15.88 -1.61 -17.49
N PRO A 176 -15.46 -2.82 -17.89
CA PRO A 176 -15.92 -4.04 -17.25
C PRO A 176 -15.33 -4.15 -15.83
N PRO A 177 -16.03 -4.79 -14.88
CA PRO A 177 -15.69 -4.70 -13.45
C PRO A 177 -14.29 -5.24 -13.07
N ASP A 178 -13.80 -6.27 -13.75
CA ASP A 178 -12.45 -6.80 -13.57
C ASP A 178 -11.37 -5.79 -13.99
N THR A 179 -11.59 -5.12 -15.13
CA THR A 179 -10.68 -4.08 -15.62
C THR A 179 -10.77 -2.83 -14.75
N ALA A 180 -11.96 -2.47 -14.26
CA ALA A 180 -12.12 -1.35 -13.32
C ALA A 180 -11.34 -1.56 -12.02
N ALA A 181 -11.34 -2.77 -11.46
CA ALA A 181 -10.55 -3.10 -10.27
C ALA A 181 -9.03 -3.06 -10.53
N HIS A 182 -8.59 -3.54 -11.70
CA HIS A 182 -7.19 -3.39 -12.11
C HIS A 182 -6.78 -1.92 -12.21
N LEU A 183 -7.59 -1.10 -12.89
CA LEU A 183 -7.36 0.33 -13.02
C LEU A 183 -7.38 1.04 -11.66
N ALA A 184 -8.25 0.63 -10.74
CA ALA A 184 -8.27 1.13 -9.36
C ALA A 184 -6.94 0.87 -8.64
N SER A 185 -6.36 -0.34 -8.79
CA SER A 185 -5.08 -0.68 -8.19
C SER A 185 -3.92 0.18 -8.73
N LEU A 186 -3.91 0.47 -10.03
CA LEU A 186 -2.96 1.41 -10.65
C LEU A 186 -3.19 2.85 -10.17
N SER A 187 -4.45 3.26 -9.97
CA SER A 187 -4.77 4.57 -9.41
C SER A 187 -4.28 4.72 -7.97
N LEU A 188 -4.33 3.67 -7.16
CA LEU A 188 -3.79 3.67 -5.80
C LEU A 188 -2.26 3.78 -5.83
N GLN A 189 -1.60 3.00 -6.69
CA GLN A 189 -0.14 3.11 -6.89
C GLN A 189 0.27 4.52 -7.34
N ALA A 190 -0.48 5.14 -8.27
CA ALA A 190 -0.19 6.50 -8.73
C ALA A 190 -0.36 7.56 -7.62
N LYS A 191 -1.37 7.39 -6.74
CA LYS A 191 -1.70 8.36 -5.69
C LYS A 191 -0.84 8.21 -4.43
N PHE A 192 -0.62 6.98 -4.00
CA PHE A 192 -0.01 6.68 -2.70
C PHE A 192 1.40 6.08 -2.82
N GLY A 193 1.74 5.45 -3.94
CA GLY A 193 3.00 4.71 -4.10
C GLY A 193 2.84 3.24 -3.67
N ASP A 194 3.93 2.63 -3.21
CA ASP A 194 3.95 1.20 -2.86
C ASP A 194 3.13 0.92 -1.60
N TYR A 195 2.25 -0.08 -1.66
CA TYR A 195 1.39 -0.47 -0.52
C TYR A 195 2.19 -0.76 0.76
N ASP A 196 3.28 -1.52 0.67
CA ASP A 196 4.04 -2.01 1.85
C ASP A 196 4.67 -0.86 2.66
N GLN A 197 4.92 0.30 2.03
CA GLN A 197 5.44 1.49 2.73
C GLN A 197 4.36 2.18 3.59
N ILE A 198 3.09 1.88 3.31
CA ILE A 198 1.92 2.57 3.86
C ILE A 198 0.99 1.61 4.59
N GLU A 199 1.27 0.30 4.58
CA GLU A 199 0.53 -0.73 5.33
C GLU A 199 0.48 -0.39 6.83
N SER A 200 1.60 0.13 7.38
CA SER A 200 1.67 0.64 8.76
C SER A 200 0.81 1.88 9.04
N LEU A 201 0.35 2.58 7.99
CA LEU A 201 -0.50 3.76 8.03
C LEU A 201 -1.89 3.47 7.44
N SER A 202 -2.20 2.22 7.07
CA SER A 202 -3.40 1.85 6.33
C SER A 202 -4.70 2.14 7.10
N GLU A 203 -4.69 2.05 8.44
CA GLU A 203 -5.81 2.46 9.29
C GLU A 203 -6.09 3.98 9.23
N SER A 204 -5.07 4.79 8.89
CA SER A 204 -5.20 6.24 8.73
C SER A 204 -5.50 6.69 7.29
N LEU A 205 -5.27 5.81 6.31
CA LEU A 205 -5.70 6.02 4.94
C LEU A 205 -7.19 5.68 4.85
N ASN A 206 -8.04 6.70 4.80
CA ASN A 206 -9.48 6.52 4.66
C ASN A 206 -9.84 6.11 3.21
N LEU A 207 -9.34 4.94 2.78
CA LEU A 207 -9.50 4.37 1.44
C LEU A 207 -10.98 4.15 1.08
N GLU A 208 -11.85 4.01 2.08
CA GLU A 208 -13.30 3.88 1.90
C GLU A 208 -13.94 5.11 1.26
N ASN A 209 -13.33 6.29 1.40
CA ASN A 209 -13.80 7.53 0.79
C ASN A 209 -13.27 7.74 -0.64
N GLU A 210 -12.32 6.92 -1.10
CA GLU A 210 -11.81 7.03 -2.47
C GLU A 210 -12.79 6.41 -3.46
N ALA A 211 -13.16 7.17 -4.49
CA ALA A 211 -13.91 6.64 -5.63
C ALA A 211 -13.00 5.73 -6.46
N LEU A 212 -12.95 4.44 -6.11
CA LEU A 212 -12.11 3.44 -6.77
C LEU A 212 -12.79 2.72 -7.94
N LEU A 213 -14.09 2.47 -7.82
CA LEU A 213 -14.88 1.72 -8.80
C LEU A 213 -16.11 2.52 -9.21
N PRO A 214 -16.61 2.32 -10.44
CA PRO A 214 -17.94 2.80 -10.82
C PRO A 214 -19.00 2.29 -9.85
N LEU A 215 -19.93 3.15 -9.44
CA LEU A 215 -20.99 2.79 -8.47
C LEU A 215 -21.82 1.58 -8.94
N THR A 216 -21.94 1.40 -10.26
CA THR A 216 -22.64 0.27 -10.87
C THR A 216 -22.00 -1.08 -10.53
N CYS A 217 -20.70 -1.16 -10.24
CA CYS A 217 -20.03 -2.42 -9.88
C CYS A 217 -20.61 -3.00 -8.58
N PHE A 218 -20.90 -2.16 -7.59
CA PHE A 218 -21.49 -2.59 -6.32
C PHE A 218 -22.97 -2.98 -6.43
N GLN A 219 -23.66 -2.54 -7.48
CA GLN A 219 -25.06 -2.88 -7.74
C GLN A 219 -25.22 -4.17 -8.54
N LYS A 220 -24.24 -4.49 -9.40
CA LYS A 220 -24.30 -5.59 -10.37
C LYS A 220 -23.63 -6.88 -9.90
N ILE A 221 -22.79 -6.80 -8.88
CA ILE A 221 -21.96 -7.91 -8.40
C ILE A 221 -22.15 -8.06 -6.90
N GLU A 222 -22.54 -9.26 -6.46
CA GLU A 222 -22.76 -9.63 -5.07
C GLU A 222 -21.43 -9.88 -4.33
N LEU A 223 -20.64 -8.82 -4.19
CA LEU A 223 -19.43 -8.77 -3.37
C LEU A 223 -19.57 -7.64 -2.35
N SER A 224 -19.10 -7.87 -1.12
CA SER A 224 -19.08 -6.81 -0.12
C SER A 224 -18.06 -5.73 -0.52
N ARG A 225 -18.19 -4.51 0.04
CA ARG A 225 -17.17 -3.47 -0.18
C ARG A 225 -15.79 -3.95 0.28
N SER A 226 -15.71 -4.63 1.42
CA SER A 226 -14.47 -5.20 1.94
C SER A 226 -13.84 -6.17 0.94
N ASP A 227 -14.63 -7.09 0.36
CA ASP A 227 -14.11 -8.06 -0.60
C ASP A 227 -13.53 -7.38 -1.86
N TRP A 228 -14.18 -6.30 -2.34
CA TRP A 228 -13.64 -5.50 -3.43
C TRP A 228 -12.32 -4.85 -3.04
N PHE A 229 -12.25 -4.24 -1.86
CA PHE A 229 -11.03 -3.61 -1.36
C PHE A 229 -9.89 -4.61 -1.20
N ASP A 230 -10.12 -5.75 -0.58
CA ASP A 230 -9.10 -6.80 -0.38
C ASP A 230 -8.50 -7.25 -1.72
N ARG A 231 -9.36 -7.40 -2.75
CA ARG A 231 -8.94 -7.78 -4.10
C ARG A 231 -8.16 -6.66 -4.80
N ILE A 232 -8.60 -5.40 -4.68
CA ILE A 232 -7.87 -4.25 -5.24
C ILE A 232 -6.52 -4.08 -4.56
N ILE A 233 -6.44 -4.28 -3.23
CA ILE A 233 -5.19 -4.23 -2.48
C ILE A 233 -4.26 -5.37 -2.91
N ALA A 234 -4.79 -6.58 -3.11
CA ALA A 234 -4.00 -7.71 -3.63
C ALA A 234 -3.39 -7.39 -5.00
N LEU A 235 -4.14 -6.74 -5.90
CA LEU A 235 -3.63 -6.24 -7.18
C LEU A 235 -2.61 -5.10 -6.99
N TRP A 236 -2.86 -4.17 -6.08
CA TRP A 236 -1.97 -3.04 -5.79
C TRP A 236 -0.58 -3.52 -5.32
N ARG A 237 -0.53 -4.55 -4.47
CA ARG A 237 0.75 -5.17 -4.05
C ARG A 237 1.59 -5.68 -5.24
N THR A 238 0.97 -6.12 -6.34
CA THR A 238 1.71 -6.55 -7.54
C THR A 238 2.43 -5.38 -8.24
N HIS A 239 1.93 -4.16 -8.06
CA HIS A 239 2.48 -2.93 -8.64
C HIS A 239 3.65 -2.36 -7.86
N ALA A 240 4.12 -3.02 -6.79
CA ALA A 240 5.23 -2.53 -5.99
C ALA A 240 6.44 -2.18 -6.88
N LEU A 241 7.05 -1.02 -6.60
CA LEU A 241 8.18 -0.42 -7.31
C LEU A 241 7.83 0.19 -8.67
N LEU A 242 6.55 0.42 -8.98
CA LEU A 242 6.13 1.28 -10.08
C LEU A 242 6.17 2.74 -9.63
N LEU A 243 6.85 3.59 -10.39
CA LEU A 243 6.77 5.04 -10.21
C LEU A 243 5.35 5.54 -10.46
N ARG A 244 5.01 6.70 -9.88
CA ARG A 244 3.72 7.36 -10.12
C ARG A 244 3.48 7.56 -11.62
N GLU A 245 4.47 8.06 -12.33
CA GLU A 245 4.39 8.32 -13.77
C GLU A 245 4.19 7.02 -14.58
N GLU A 246 4.80 5.91 -14.14
CA GLU A 246 4.65 4.59 -14.75
C GLU A 246 3.27 3.97 -14.46
N ALA A 247 2.73 4.20 -13.26
CA ALA A 247 1.38 3.79 -12.90
C ALA A 247 0.33 4.55 -13.71
N GLU A 248 0.47 5.88 -13.84
CA GLU A 248 -0.41 6.72 -14.66
C GLU A 248 -0.39 6.31 -16.15
N ILE A 249 0.79 6.10 -16.75
CA ILE A 249 0.85 5.68 -18.15
C ILE A 249 0.35 4.25 -18.33
N SER A 250 0.56 3.36 -17.35
CA SER A 250 0.03 1.99 -17.38
C SER A 250 -1.49 2.00 -17.28
N TYR A 251 -2.07 2.86 -16.45
CA TYR A 251 -3.52 3.07 -16.37
C TYR A 251 -4.07 3.45 -17.75
N LEU A 252 -3.46 4.46 -18.38
CA LEU A 252 -3.87 4.93 -19.70
C LEU A 252 -3.71 3.86 -20.79
N LYS A 253 -2.62 3.08 -20.78
CA LYS A 253 -2.41 1.96 -21.71
C LYS A 253 -3.52 0.92 -21.65
N HIS A 254 -3.96 0.56 -20.45
CA HIS A 254 -5.07 -0.39 -20.29
C HIS A 254 -6.41 0.26 -20.67
N ALA A 255 -6.63 1.52 -20.30
CA ALA A 255 -7.86 2.24 -20.62
C ALA A 255 -8.04 2.49 -22.13
N GLN A 256 -6.95 2.65 -22.90
CA GLN A 256 -7.01 2.91 -24.34
C GLN A 256 -7.68 1.76 -25.11
N ASP A 257 -7.62 0.55 -24.58
CA ASP A 257 -8.18 -0.66 -25.19
C ASP A 257 -9.69 -0.81 -24.95
N LEU A 258 -10.29 0.01 -24.07
CA LEU A 258 -11.74 0.06 -23.87
C LEU A 258 -12.44 0.58 -25.13
N ASP A 259 -13.55 -0.07 -25.51
CA ASP A 259 -14.25 0.20 -26.77
C ASP A 259 -14.70 1.66 -26.91
N MET A 260 -15.11 2.28 -25.80
CA MET A 260 -15.61 3.67 -25.74
C MET A 260 -14.50 4.71 -25.51
N PHE A 261 -13.25 4.30 -25.30
CA PHE A 261 -12.15 5.22 -25.03
C PHE A 261 -11.94 6.20 -26.20
N GLY A 262 -11.92 7.49 -25.89
CA GLY A 262 -11.66 8.57 -26.84
C GLY A 262 -12.79 8.87 -27.83
N LEU A 263 -13.96 8.22 -27.69
CA LEU A 263 -15.12 8.44 -28.57
C LEU A 263 -16.05 9.50 -28.01
N SER A 264 -16.37 10.49 -28.84
CA SER A 264 -17.49 11.41 -28.59
C SER A 264 -18.74 10.89 -29.29
N PHE A 265 -19.79 10.58 -28.52
CA PHE A 265 -21.05 10.04 -29.03
C PHE A 265 -22.10 11.11 -29.27
N PHE A 266 -22.77 11.04 -30.42
CA PHE A 266 -23.88 11.91 -30.78
C PHE A 266 -25.05 11.10 -31.33
N GLU A 267 -26.25 11.41 -30.88
CA GLU A 267 -27.46 10.88 -31.48
C GLU A 267 -27.75 11.58 -32.80
N ILE A 268 -27.98 10.81 -33.86
CA ILE A 268 -28.22 11.31 -35.20
C ILE A 268 -29.42 10.62 -35.84
N SER A 269 -30.05 11.34 -36.76
CA SER A 269 -31.19 10.84 -37.55
C SER A 269 -30.88 10.87 -39.04
N LYS A 270 -31.45 9.92 -39.77
CA LYS A 270 -31.31 9.79 -41.22
C LYS A 270 -32.29 10.71 -41.97
N MET A 271 -31.90 11.15 -43.18
CA MET A 271 -32.86 11.67 -44.16
C MET A 271 -33.60 10.51 -44.82
N GLN A 272 -34.93 10.45 -44.77
CA GLN A 272 -35.63 9.61 -45.75
C GLN A 272 -35.34 10.14 -47.15
N GLY A 273 -34.77 9.28 -48.00
CA GLY A 273 -34.62 9.55 -49.41
C GLY A 273 -36.00 9.66 -50.05
N THR A 274 -36.31 10.79 -50.65
CA THR A 274 -37.37 10.87 -51.64
C THR A 274 -36.96 9.99 -52.82
N ASN A 275 -37.47 8.76 -52.90
CA ASN A 275 -37.38 7.95 -54.12
C ASN A 275 -38.11 8.70 -55.24
N LYS A 276 -37.37 9.42 -56.08
CA LYS A 276 -37.77 9.75 -57.44
C LYS A 276 -36.83 9.03 -58.40
N SER A 277 -37.01 7.71 -58.49
CA SER A 277 -36.61 6.96 -59.67
C SER A 277 -37.65 7.24 -60.77
N SER A 278 -37.16 7.81 -61.85
CA SER A 278 -37.89 8.12 -63.07
C SER A 278 -38.66 6.91 -63.60
N SER A 279 -39.99 7.00 -63.64
CA SER A 279 -40.85 6.25 -64.53
C SER A 279 -42.12 7.07 -64.79
N GLN A 280 -42.14 7.72 -65.96
CA GLN A 280 -43.29 8.10 -66.80
C GLN A 280 -44.62 8.52 -66.13
N GLN A 281 -44.93 9.82 -66.33
CA GLN A 281 -46.21 10.47 -66.68
C GLN A 281 -47.56 10.03 -66.04
N GLN A 282 -48.40 11.07 -65.81
CA GLN A 282 -49.85 11.09 -65.45
C GLN A 282 -50.12 10.99 -63.92
N ILE A 283 -50.85 11.87 -63.22
CA ILE A 283 -51.92 12.85 -63.53
C ILE A 283 -51.81 14.06 -62.57
N LYS A 284 -52.33 15.20 -63.04
CA LYS A 284 -52.38 16.51 -62.38
C LYS A 284 -53.38 16.59 -61.21
N SER A 285 -53.05 17.51 -60.30
CA SER A 285 -53.94 18.37 -59.48
C SER A 285 -54.70 17.74 -58.30
N ILE A 286 -54.44 18.25 -57.09
CA ILE A 286 -55.34 19.17 -56.35
C ILE A 286 -54.73 19.51 -54.96
N ASN A 287 -54.78 20.80 -54.64
CA ASN A 287 -54.61 21.48 -53.34
C ASN A 287 -53.21 21.73 -52.76
N GLN A 288 -52.69 22.92 -53.08
CA GLN A 288 -52.04 23.78 -52.11
C GLN A 288 -53.10 24.31 -51.13
N GLN A 289 -52.97 23.95 -49.85
CA GLN A 289 -53.14 24.86 -48.72
C GLN A 289 -52.60 24.17 -47.45
N GLN A 290 -51.81 24.93 -46.69
CA GLN A 290 -51.21 24.63 -45.38
C GLN A 290 -49.98 23.70 -45.34
N LYS A 291 -48.84 24.33 -45.66
CA LYS A 291 -47.59 24.18 -44.90
C LYS A 291 -47.88 24.49 -43.42
N GLN A 292 -47.86 23.48 -42.55
CA GLN A 292 -47.29 23.60 -41.21
C GLN A 292 -47.10 22.23 -40.55
N SER A 293 -45.88 22.04 -40.06
CA SER A 293 -45.43 21.12 -39.01
C SER A 293 -45.63 19.61 -39.19
N ASP A 294 -44.49 18.92 -39.13
CA ASP A 294 -44.32 17.55 -38.68
C ASP A 294 -44.72 16.45 -39.67
N GLN A 295 -44.08 16.46 -40.85
CA GLN A 295 -43.79 15.21 -41.53
C GLN A 295 -42.78 14.42 -40.70
N ALA A 296 -43.31 13.48 -39.93
CA ALA A 296 -42.63 12.57 -39.03
C ALA A 296 -41.33 12.01 -39.65
N LEU A 297 -40.19 12.51 -39.16
CA LEU A 297 -38.96 11.74 -39.16
C LEU A 297 -39.24 10.49 -38.32
N ILE A 298 -39.51 9.37 -38.98
CA ILE A 298 -39.29 8.07 -38.34
C ILE A 298 -37.77 7.90 -38.33
N ALA A 299 -37.16 8.42 -37.27
CA ALA A 299 -35.72 8.38 -37.04
C ALA A 299 -35.33 6.92 -36.79
N ALA A 300 -34.55 6.34 -37.70
CA ALA A 300 -33.63 5.31 -37.25
C ALA A 300 -32.67 6.02 -36.28
N GLU A 301 -32.84 5.78 -34.99
CA GLU A 301 -31.94 6.27 -33.94
C GLU A 301 -30.58 5.60 -34.17
N LEU A 302 -29.63 6.36 -34.72
CA LEU A 302 -28.26 5.94 -34.92
C LEU A 302 -27.37 6.76 -34.00
N TRP A 303 -26.27 6.17 -33.55
CA TRP A 303 -25.22 6.90 -32.86
C TRP A 303 -24.04 7.13 -33.80
N LEU A 304 -23.53 8.34 -33.76
CA LEU A 304 -22.26 8.75 -34.35
C LEU A 304 -21.19 8.72 -33.26
N GLY A 305 -20.06 8.07 -33.53
CA GLY A 305 -18.85 8.16 -32.71
C GLY A 305 -17.74 8.85 -33.49
N ILE A 306 -17.10 9.85 -32.89
CA ILE A 306 -15.96 10.55 -33.49
C ILE A 306 -14.76 10.38 -32.56
N ASP A 307 -13.63 9.95 -33.10
CA ASP A 307 -12.37 9.79 -32.36
C ASP A 307 -11.14 10.17 -33.20
N SER A 308 -9.96 9.90 -32.64
CA SER A 308 -8.66 10.16 -33.28
C SER A 308 -8.42 9.32 -34.54
N LEU A 309 -9.16 8.22 -34.75
CA LEU A 309 -8.99 7.29 -35.87
C LEU A 309 -9.97 7.56 -37.02
N GLY A 310 -11.19 8.03 -36.72
CA GLY A 310 -12.19 8.38 -37.73
C GLY A 310 -13.60 8.59 -37.19
N ILE A 311 -14.57 8.24 -38.04
CA ILE A 311 -16.01 8.38 -37.79
C ILE A 311 -16.67 7.01 -37.81
N ARG A 312 -17.40 6.67 -36.74
CA ARG A 312 -18.09 5.39 -36.54
C ARG A 312 -19.59 5.60 -36.43
N PHE A 313 -20.35 4.63 -36.93
CA PHE A 313 -21.81 4.61 -36.86
C PHE A 313 -22.27 3.35 -36.15
N TYR A 314 -23.24 3.50 -35.26
CA TYR A 314 -23.77 2.43 -34.43
C TYR A 314 -25.29 2.41 -34.53
N LYS A 315 -25.86 1.19 -34.51
CA LYS A 315 -27.31 0.98 -34.55
C LYS A 315 -27.90 0.73 -33.15
N LYS A 316 -27.45 -0.32 -32.48
CA LYS A 316 -28.08 -0.83 -31.25
C LYS A 316 -27.34 -0.46 -29.96
N ASN A 317 -26.02 -0.62 -29.94
CA ASN A 317 -25.19 -0.38 -28.76
C ASN A 317 -23.95 0.45 -29.14
N LYS A 318 -23.33 1.09 -28.14
CA LYS A 318 -22.16 1.97 -28.32
C LYS A 318 -20.81 1.24 -28.37
N LEU A 319 -20.80 -0.09 -28.23
CA LEU A 319 -19.58 -0.89 -28.18
C LEU A 319 -19.20 -1.43 -29.56
N ARG A 320 -20.18 -1.79 -30.40
CA ARG A 320 -19.95 -2.42 -31.70
C ARG A 320 -20.37 -1.51 -32.86
N PRO A 321 -19.40 -0.89 -33.58
CA PRO A 321 -19.73 -0.09 -34.75
C PRO A 321 -20.20 -0.98 -35.91
N GLU A 322 -21.20 -0.51 -36.65
CA GLU A 322 -21.68 -1.15 -37.88
C GLU A 322 -20.84 -0.70 -39.08
N VAL A 323 -20.50 0.59 -39.12
CA VAL A 323 -19.72 1.19 -40.21
C VAL A 323 -18.69 2.14 -39.62
N PHE A 324 -17.47 2.07 -40.13
CA PHE A 324 -16.37 2.94 -39.73
C PHE A 324 -15.70 3.55 -40.97
N PHE A 325 -15.59 4.88 -41.03
CA PHE A 325 -14.73 5.61 -41.98
C PHE A 325 -13.50 6.15 -41.27
N SER A 326 -12.31 5.69 -41.68
CA SER A 326 -11.07 6.29 -41.22
C SER A 326 -10.93 7.71 -41.78
N TRP A 327 -10.20 8.59 -41.08
CA TRP A 327 -9.92 9.93 -41.59
C TRP A 327 -9.30 9.97 -43.00
N CYS A 328 -8.59 8.92 -43.45
CA CYS A 328 -8.15 8.82 -44.85
C CYS A 328 -9.30 8.72 -45.88
N ASP A 329 -10.44 8.14 -45.47
CA ASP A 329 -11.62 8.00 -46.33
C ASP A 329 -12.42 9.31 -46.42
N VAL A 330 -12.18 10.27 -45.51
CA VAL A 330 -12.96 11.48 -45.35
C VAL A 330 -12.29 12.65 -46.06
N LYS A 331 -12.98 13.22 -47.06
CA LYS A 331 -12.50 14.41 -47.76
C LYS A 331 -12.85 15.69 -47.01
N SER A 332 -14.09 15.80 -46.55
CA SER A 332 -14.56 16.95 -45.78
C SER A 332 -15.83 16.62 -45.03
N VAL A 333 -16.02 17.28 -43.89
CA VAL A 333 -17.28 17.30 -43.13
C VAL A 333 -17.81 18.72 -43.22
N THR A 334 -19.10 18.86 -43.54
CA THR A 334 -19.75 20.17 -43.62
C THR A 334 -21.05 20.12 -42.82
N ALA A 335 -21.36 21.18 -42.08
CA ALA A 335 -22.60 21.30 -41.32
C ALA A 335 -23.32 22.60 -41.68
N HIS A 336 -24.63 22.51 -41.88
CA HIS A 336 -25.50 23.66 -42.08
C HIS A 336 -26.81 23.45 -41.30
N ASP A 337 -27.09 24.34 -40.36
CA ASP A 337 -28.19 24.21 -39.40
C ASP A 337 -28.13 22.85 -38.67
N LYS A 338 -29.09 21.94 -38.85
CA LYS A 338 -29.06 20.59 -38.26
C LYS A 338 -28.42 19.53 -39.16
N LYS A 339 -28.23 19.84 -40.45
CA LYS A 339 -27.77 18.87 -41.46
C LYS A 339 -26.25 18.82 -41.47
N ILE A 340 -25.70 17.60 -41.41
CA ILE A 340 -24.28 17.32 -41.58
C ILE A 340 -24.10 16.47 -42.84
N VAL A 341 -23.12 16.81 -43.67
CA VAL A 341 -22.77 16.09 -44.88
C VAL A 341 -21.32 15.66 -44.79
N LEU A 342 -21.14 14.34 -44.82
CA LEU A 342 -19.86 13.65 -44.91
C LEU A 342 -19.52 13.41 -46.38
N ASN A 343 -18.47 14.04 -46.88
CA ASN A 343 -17.96 13.84 -48.22
C ASN A 343 -16.76 12.89 -48.15
N LEU A 344 -16.85 11.76 -48.84
CA LEU A 344 -15.76 10.78 -48.89
C LEU A 344 -14.78 11.09 -50.03
N THR A 345 -13.56 10.58 -49.90
CA THR A 345 -12.49 10.74 -50.90
C THR A 345 -12.77 9.93 -52.16
N SER A 346 -13.50 8.81 -52.05
CA SER A 346 -13.80 7.92 -53.17
C SER A 346 -14.96 8.45 -54.03
N ASP A 347 -14.65 8.96 -55.22
CA ASP A 347 -15.59 9.47 -56.24
C ASP A 347 -16.51 10.64 -55.79
N LYS A 348 -16.84 11.54 -56.72
CA LYS A 348 -17.57 12.81 -56.48
C LYS A 348 -18.98 12.63 -55.90
N HIS A 349 -19.50 11.40 -55.89
CA HIS A 349 -20.89 11.08 -55.49
C HIS A 349 -21.00 10.28 -54.19
N ALA A 350 -19.91 9.89 -53.55
CA ALA A 350 -19.97 9.18 -52.26
C ALA A 350 -20.13 10.18 -51.10
N THR A 351 -21.33 10.75 -50.98
CA THR A 351 -21.71 11.65 -49.88
C THR A 351 -22.77 11.00 -49.00
N PHE A 352 -22.64 11.16 -47.69
CA PHE A 352 -23.65 10.71 -46.74
C PHE A 352 -24.12 11.90 -45.90
N ALA A 353 -25.45 12.09 -45.85
CA ALA A 353 -26.05 13.20 -45.10
C ALA A 353 -26.89 12.67 -43.94
N PHE A 354 -26.70 13.25 -42.76
CA PHE A 354 -27.40 12.93 -41.54
C PHE A 354 -27.73 14.21 -40.77
N TYR A 355 -28.58 14.10 -39.75
CA TYR A 355 -29.08 15.24 -38.99
C TYR A 355 -28.80 15.06 -37.51
N ALA A 356 -28.34 16.13 -36.87
CA ALA A 356 -28.31 16.21 -35.41
C ALA A 356 -29.65 16.73 -34.88
N ALA A 357 -29.93 16.46 -33.60
CA ALA A 357 -31.15 16.97 -32.95
C ALA A 357 -31.23 18.51 -32.94
N LYS A 358 -30.08 19.18 -32.76
CA LYS A 358 -29.95 20.64 -32.62
C LYS A 358 -28.80 21.18 -33.48
N SER A 359 -28.85 22.47 -33.83
CA SER A 359 -27.76 23.14 -34.55
C SER A 359 -26.53 23.40 -33.65
N SER A 360 -26.68 23.42 -32.33
CA SER A 360 -25.54 23.42 -31.40
C SER A 360 -24.70 22.13 -31.56
N VAL A 361 -25.38 20.98 -31.53
CA VAL A 361 -24.78 19.66 -31.69
C VAL A 361 -24.12 19.47 -33.06
N SER A 362 -24.73 19.97 -34.15
CA SER A 362 -24.11 19.88 -35.48
C SER A 362 -22.81 20.68 -35.61
N LYS A 363 -22.74 21.85 -34.94
CA LYS A 363 -21.51 22.66 -34.86
C LYS A 363 -20.45 21.95 -34.03
N GLU A 364 -20.83 21.33 -32.90
CA GLU A 364 -19.90 20.55 -32.08
C GLU A 364 -19.34 19.34 -32.85
N ILE A 365 -20.20 18.58 -33.55
CA ILE A 365 -19.79 17.49 -34.44
C ILE A 365 -18.78 17.97 -35.48
N LEU A 366 -19.06 19.12 -36.12
CA LEU A 366 -18.16 19.69 -37.12
C LEU A 366 -16.82 20.11 -36.51
N ASP A 367 -16.83 20.77 -35.35
CA ASP A 367 -15.62 21.21 -34.65
C ASP A 367 -14.75 20.02 -34.23
N LEU A 368 -15.36 18.95 -33.70
CA LEU A 368 -14.65 17.73 -33.31
C LEU A 368 -14.11 16.96 -34.52
N ALA A 369 -14.91 16.83 -35.59
CA ALA A 369 -14.48 16.14 -36.80
C ALA A 369 -13.33 16.89 -37.49
N THR A 370 -13.41 18.22 -37.56
CA THR A 370 -12.36 19.05 -38.16
C THR A 370 -11.08 18.96 -37.34
N GLY A 371 -11.15 19.11 -36.01
CA GLY A 371 -9.97 19.04 -35.15
C GLY A 371 -9.30 17.66 -35.14
N ASN A 372 -10.07 16.57 -35.08
CA ASN A 372 -9.51 15.22 -35.15
C ASN A 372 -8.89 14.93 -36.53
N HIS A 373 -9.54 15.35 -37.62
CA HIS A 373 -9.01 15.19 -38.97
C HIS A 373 -7.70 15.98 -39.16
N ASP A 374 -7.62 17.21 -38.66
CA ASP A 374 -6.41 18.03 -38.71
C ASP A 374 -5.24 17.39 -37.94
N LEU A 375 -5.51 16.89 -36.72
CA LEU A 375 -4.50 16.18 -35.92
C LEU A 375 -4.06 14.88 -36.60
N TYR A 376 -5.00 14.11 -37.13
CA TYR A 376 -4.72 12.88 -37.88
C TYR A 376 -3.80 13.14 -39.08
N MET A 377 -4.02 14.23 -39.82
CA MET A 377 -3.16 14.60 -40.94
C MET A 377 -1.79 15.08 -40.47
N LYS A 378 -1.71 15.85 -39.37
CA LYS A 378 -0.42 16.26 -38.77
C LYS A 378 0.43 15.08 -38.31
N ARG A 379 -0.17 14.02 -37.75
CA ARG A 379 0.55 12.79 -37.33
C ARG A 379 1.23 12.05 -38.48
N ARG A 380 0.76 12.24 -39.71
CA ARG A 380 1.29 11.60 -40.93
C ARG A 380 2.34 12.45 -41.65
N GLN A 381 2.58 13.67 -41.15
CA GLN A 381 3.65 14.54 -41.60
C GLN A 381 4.90 14.30 -40.75
N GLU A 382 6.05 14.77 -41.24
CA GLU A 382 7.28 14.76 -40.44
C GLU A 382 7.09 15.59 -39.16
N GLN A 383 7.55 15.06 -38.03
CA GLN A 383 7.46 15.76 -36.75
C GLN A 383 8.23 17.07 -36.80
N SER A 384 7.65 18.14 -36.24
CA SER A 384 8.33 19.43 -36.14
C SER A 384 9.58 19.33 -35.25
N ILE A 385 10.56 20.19 -35.51
CA ILE A 385 11.79 20.28 -34.70
C ILE A 385 11.46 20.56 -33.24
N GLU A 386 10.43 21.37 -32.96
CA GLU A 386 9.96 21.66 -31.61
C GLU A 386 9.50 20.40 -30.87
N ILE A 387 8.70 19.55 -31.52
CA ILE A 387 8.24 18.27 -30.94
C ILE A 387 9.43 17.32 -30.71
N GLN A 388 10.39 17.27 -31.65
CA GLN A 388 11.59 16.46 -31.51
C GLN A 388 12.45 16.92 -30.33
N GLN A 389 12.63 18.24 -30.15
CA GLN A 389 13.35 18.82 -29.02
C GLN A 389 12.64 18.56 -27.68
N MET A 390 11.32 18.68 -27.65
CA MET A 390 10.51 18.34 -26.47
C MET A 390 10.69 16.87 -26.09
N LYS A 391 10.53 15.94 -27.06
CA LYS A 391 10.72 14.50 -26.82
C LYS A 391 12.11 14.19 -26.30
N TYR A 392 13.15 14.79 -26.90
CA TYR A 392 14.53 14.60 -26.45
C TYR A 392 14.72 15.07 -25.01
N PHE A 393 14.24 16.27 -24.66
CA PHE A 393 14.38 16.82 -23.31
C PHE A 393 13.66 15.99 -22.26
N GLU A 394 12.38 15.64 -22.49
CA GLU A 394 11.60 14.79 -21.58
C GLU A 394 12.22 13.40 -21.45
N GLU A 395 12.73 12.80 -22.54
CA GLU A 395 13.41 11.51 -22.50
C GLU A 395 14.70 11.55 -21.64
N GLN A 396 15.49 12.63 -21.73
CA GLN A 396 16.67 12.81 -20.85
C GLN A 396 16.25 12.92 -19.39
N GLN A 397 15.24 13.74 -19.09
CA GLN A 397 14.73 13.92 -17.73
C GLN A 397 14.17 12.60 -17.16
N GLN A 398 13.43 11.84 -17.97
CA GLN A 398 12.89 10.55 -17.59
C GLN A 398 13.99 9.51 -17.35
N LYS A 399 15.04 9.48 -18.19
CA LYS A 399 16.21 8.62 -17.96
C LYS A 399 16.94 8.98 -16.68
N GLU A 400 17.06 10.26 -16.35
CA GLU A 400 17.67 10.71 -15.11
C GLU A 400 16.83 10.32 -13.88
N LYS A 401 15.51 10.60 -13.89
CA LYS A 401 14.57 10.15 -12.85
C LYS A 401 14.63 8.63 -12.65
N MET A 402 14.56 7.87 -13.75
CA MET A 402 14.64 6.41 -13.72
C MET A 402 15.96 5.91 -13.15
N ARG A 403 17.09 6.55 -13.51
CA ARG A 403 18.41 6.20 -12.96
C ARG A 403 18.45 6.41 -11.45
N LEU A 404 17.95 7.56 -10.96
CA LEU A 404 17.88 7.86 -9.53
C LEU A 404 16.97 6.85 -8.81
N PHE A 405 15.81 6.53 -9.39
CA PHE A 405 14.89 5.55 -8.84
C PHE A 405 15.48 4.13 -8.78
N ILE A 406 16.14 3.66 -9.85
CA ILE A 406 16.83 2.36 -9.85
C ILE A 406 17.92 2.33 -8.77
N GLN A 407 18.66 3.42 -8.60
CA GLN A 407 19.68 3.52 -7.55
C GLN A 407 19.06 3.46 -6.15
N GLU A 408 17.99 4.22 -5.91
CA GLU A 408 17.24 4.19 -4.66
C GLU A 408 16.66 2.80 -4.38
N ARG A 409 16.06 2.16 -5.39
CA ARG A 409 15.53 0.79 -5.31
C ARG A 409 16.60 -0.22 -4.91
N LYS A 410 17.80 -0.13 -5.49
CA LYS A 410 18.94 -0.99 -5.11
C LYS A 410 19.34 -0.80 -3.65
N LEU A 411 19.37 0.45 -3.18
CA LEU A 411 19.68 0.76 -1.79
C LEU A 411 18.60 0.24 -0.83
N ARG A 412 17.31 0.40 -1.18
CA ARG A 412 16.17 -0.12 -0.40
C ARG A 412 16.22 -1.64 -0.29
N LEU A 413 16.44 -2.35 -1.41
CA LEU A 413 16.55 -3.81 -1.41
C LEU A 413 17.75 -4.31 -0.58
N GLN A 414 18.87 -3.58 -0.58
CA GLN A 414 20.00 -3.89 0.29
C GLN A 414 19.68 -3.67 1.76
N ALA A 415 18.98 -2.58 2.10
CA ALA A 415 18.56 -2.30 3.47
C ALA A 415 17.54 -3.34 3.98
N GLU A 416 16.63 -3.80 3.13
CA GLU A 416 15.68 -4.88 3.45
C GLU A 416 16.39 -6.21 3.71
N LYS A 417 17.32 -6.63 2.84
CA LYS A 417 18.14 -7.82 3.09
C LYS A 417 18.91 -7.73 4.41
N GLN A 418 19.47 -6.56 4.72
CA GLN A 418 20.17 -6.33 5.99
C GLN A 418 19.21 -6.39 7.18
N ARG A 419 18.00 -5.85 7.07
CA ARG A 419 16.96 -5.95 8.10
C ARG A 419 16.60 -7.40 8.35
N ASP A 420 16.29 -8.16 7.31
CA ASP A 420 15.89 -9.56 7.42
C ASP A 420 17.03 -10.42 8.01
N GLU A 421 18.29 -10.14 7.65
CA GLU A 421 19.46 -10.77 8.27
C GLU A 421 19.58 -10.45 9.77
N ILE A 422 19.32 -9.20 10.18
CA ILE A 422 19.34 -8.79 11.59
C ILE A 422 18.18 -9.43 12.34
N GLU A 423 17.00 -9.48 11.74
CA GLU A 423 15.80 -10.07 12.34
C GLU A 423 15.99 -11.58 12.58
N CYS A 424 16.53 -12.31 11.59
CA CYS A 424 16.89 -13.71 11.73
C CYS A 424 17.92 -13.94 12.85
N LYS A 425 18.96 -13.09 12.94
CA LYS A 425 19.93 -13.14 14.05
C LYS A 425 19.27 -12.84 15.39
N LEU A 426 18.33 -11.90 15.44
CA LEU A 426 17.60 -11.55 16.67
C LEU A 426 16.76 -12.73 17.15
N THR A 427 16.05 -13.41 16.25
CA THR A 427 15.27 -14.61 16.58
C THR A 427 16.18 -15.73 17.08
N ASP A 428 17.35 -15.94 16.47
CA ASP A 428 18.34 -16.92 16.92
C ASP A 428 18.84 -16.59 18.33
N TYR A 429 19.17 -15.32 18.61
CA TYR A 429 19.60 -14.89 19.94
C TYR A 429 18.49 -15.03 20.98
N GLN A 430 17.25 -14.72 20.64
CA GLN A 430 16.10 -14.92 21.52
C GLN A 430 15.90 -16.39 21.88
N GLN A 431 16.03 -17.29 20.89
CA GLN A 431 15.95 -18.73 21.13
C GLN A 431 17.10 -19.21 22.03
N GLN A 432 18.34 -18.80 21.76
CA GLN A 432 19.49 -19.14 22.60
C GLN A 432 19.30 -18.64 24.05
N MET A 433 18.79 -17.42 24.23
CA MET A 433 18.49 -16.88 25.55
C MET A 433 17.44 -17.71 26.29
N LYS A 434 16.42 -18.20 25.58
CA LYS A 434 15.40 -19.09 26.16
C LYS A 434 16.01 -20.42 26.60
N GLU A 435 16.86 -21.04 25.78
CA GLU A 435 17.53 -22.31 26.11
C GLU A 435 18.46 -22.19 27.32
N VAL A 436 19.25 -21.11 27.38
CA VAL A 436 20.12 -20.83 28.54
C VAL A 436 19.28 -20.56 29.79
N HIS A 437 18.18 -19.81 29.66
CA HIS A 437 17.29 -19.54 30.78
C HIS A 437 16.64 -20.82 31.34
N GLU A 438 16.11 -21.68 30.47
CA GLU A 438 15.55 -22.98 30.87
C GLU A 438 16.60 -23.85 31.58
N THR A 439 17.84 -23.83 31.10
CA THR A 439 18.95 -24.57 31.71
C THR A 439 19.31 -24.00 33.08
N LEU A 440 19.32 -22.68 33.23
CA LEU A 440 19.57 -22.00 34.50
C LEU A 440 18.50 -22.35 35.55
N VAL A 441 17.22 -22.36 35.15
CA VAL A 441 16.11 -22.76 36.04
C VAL A 441 16.30 -24.20 36.53
N LYS A 442 16.63 -25.13 35.63
CA LYS A 442 16.93 -26.53 36.00
C LYS A 442 18.07 -26.63 37.03
N TYR A 443 19.14 -25.84 36.86
CA TYR A 443 20.25 -25.84 37.82
C TYR A 443 19.87 -25.22 39.16
N GLN A 444 19.04 -24.17 39.18
CA GLN A 444 18.54 -23.58 40.41
C GLN A 444 17.68 -24.57 41.20
N GLU A 445 16.74 -25.23 40.54
CA GLU A 445 15.88 -26.26 41.15
C GLU A 445 16.71 -27.44 41.70
N ALA A 446 17.69 -27.92 40.94
CA ALA A 446 18.59 -29.00 41.39
C ALA A 446 19.41 -28.59 42.62
N THR A 447 19.91 -27.36 42.64
CA THR A 447 20.70 -26.84 43.77
C THR A 447 19.85 -26.68 45.02
N GLU A 448 18.61 -26.21 44.89
CA GLU A 448 17.67 -26.11 46.01
C GLU A 448 17.30 -27.49 46.58
N LEU A 449 17.05 -28.47 45.70
CA LEU A 449 16.73 -29.84 46.12
C LEU A 449 17.90 -30.48 46.88
N LEU A 450 19.12 -30.30 46.39
CA LEU A 450 20.33 -30.77 47.07
C LEU A 450 20.53 -30.06 48.42
N ALA A 451 20.30 -28.76 48.50
CA ALA A 451 20.38 -28.02 49.76
C ALA A 451 19.35 -28.52 50.79
N ARG A 452 18.09 -28.77 50.37
CA ARG A 452 17.06 -29.37 51.22
C ARG A 452 17.46 -30.77 51.68
N LYS A 453 17.98 -31.61 50.78
CA LYS A 453 18.46 -32.96 51.12
C LYS A 453 19.61 -32.91 52.15
N ALA A 454 20.57 -32.01 51.96
CA ALA A 454 21.67 -31.82 52.91
C ALA A 454 21.17 -31.35 54.29
N HIS A 455 20.17 -30.45 54.33
CA HIS A 455 19.56 -30.01 55.59
C HIS A 455 18.87 -31.16 56.33
N VAL A 456 18.06 -31.95 55.62
CA VAL A 456 17.38 -33.13 56.20
C VAL A 456 18.40 -34.12 56.76
N ASN A 457 19.43 -34.47 55.98
CA ASN A 457 20.48 -35.39 56.44
C ASN A 457 21.23 -34.85 57.68
N SER A 458 21.49 -33.53 57.74
CA SER A 458 22.14 -32.92 58.90
C SER A 458 21.27 -32.99 60.16
N GLU A 459 19.95 -32.75 60.02
CA GLU A 459 19.01 -32.87 61.13
C GLU A 459 18.82 -34.32 61.58
N GLU A 460 18.79 -35.29 60.66
CA GLU A 460 18.77 -36.71 60.97
C GLU A 460 20.02 -37.13 61.76
N ALA A 461 21.21 -36.71 61.31
CA ALA A 461 22.46 -36.96 62.02
C ALA A 461 22.46 -36.35 63.43
N ARG A 462 21.90 -35.14 63.59
CA ARG A 462 21.75 -34.48 64.90
C ARG A 462 20.82 -35.25 65.83
N LEU A 463 19.68 -35.71 65.31
CA LEU A 463 18.72 -36.54 66.05
C LEU A 463 19.34 -37.88 66.48
N GLN A 464 20.12 -38.51 65.61
CA GLN A 464 20.84 -39.75 65.93
C GLN A 464 21.90 -39.53 67.01
N ALA A 465 22.68 -38.44 66.91
CA ALA A 465 23.66 -38.08 67.92
C ALA A 465 23.02 -37.80 69.29
N ALA A 466 21.88 -37.10 69.33
CA ALA A 466 21.14 -36.87 70.57
C ALA A 466 20.64 -38.17 71.21
N LYS A 467 20.15 -39.12 70.38
CA LYS A 467 19.76 -40.46 70.86
C LYS A 467 20.95 -41.25 71.41
N ALA A 468 22.10 -41.19 70.75
CA ALA A 468 23.32 -41.84 71.22
C ALA A 468 23.76 -41.28 72.58
N LEU A 469 23.75 -39.95 72.75
CA LEU A 469 24.09 -39.30 74.02
C LEU A 469 23.12 -39.66 75.15
N GLU A 470 21.82 -39.76 74.85
CA GLU A 470 20.84 -40.23 75.84
C GLU A 470 21.17 -41.68 76.27
N ILE A 471 21.45 -42.57 75.32
CA ILE A 471 21.84 -43.96 75.63
C ILE A 471 23.12 -44.00 76.47
N GLU A 472 24.15 -43.22 76.14
CA GLU A 472 25.38 -43.11 76.93
C GLU A 472 25.09 -42.62 78.35
N THR A 473 24.24 -41.60 78.50
CA THR A 473 23.84 -41.09 79.82
C THR A 473 23.11 -42.15 80.64
N GLN A 474 22.26 -42.95 80.01
CA GLN A 474 21.58 -44.08 80.66
C GLN A 474 22.56 -45.20 81.04
N LEU A 475 23.53 -45.50 80.18
CA LEU A 475 24.61 -46.45 80.46
C LEU A 475 25.42 -46.02 81.68
N GLU A 476 25.76 -44.74 81.78
CA GLU A 476 26.58 -44.23 82.88
C GLU A 476 25.81 -44.20 84.21
N ARG A 477 24.50 -43.93 84.17
CA ARG A 477 23.62 -44.14 85.32
C ARG A 477 23.61 -45.60 85.76
N CYS A 478 23.47 -46.54 84.83
CA CYS A 478 23.54 -47.98 85.14
C CYS A 478 24.91 -48.37 85.73
N LYS A 479 26.03 -47.87 85.20
CA LYS A 479 27.37 -48.14 85.74
C LYS A 479 27.54 -47.59 87.16
N TYR A 480 27.02 -46.39 87.42
CA TYR A 480 27.03 -45.80 88.76
C TYR A 480 26.23 -46.66 89.76
N GLU A 481 25.05 -47.13 89.38
CA GLU A 481 24.24 -48.05 90.20
C GLU A 481 24.97 -49.39 90.45
N ILE A 482 25.64 -49.95 89.45
CA ILE A 482 26.47 -51.16 89.60
C ILE A 482 27.60 -50.90 90.61
N SER A 483 28.33 -49.80 90.46
CA SER A 483 29.46 -49.43 91.34
C SER A 483 29.01 -49.21 92.78
N ARG A 484 27.85 -48.56 92.99
CA ARG A 484 27.27 -48.35 94.32
C ARG A 484 26.92 -49.68 94.99
N ASN A 485 26.30 -50.60 94.25
CA ASN A 485 25.98 -51.94 94.74
C ASN A 485 27.25 -52.77 95.04
N GLU A 486 28.32 -52.59 94.27
CA GLU A 486 29.62 -53.22 94.56
C GLU A 486 30.27 -52.67 95.83
N GLU A 487 30.19 -51.36 96.06
CA GLU A 487 30.71 -50.73 97.28
C GLU A 487 29.92 -51.22 98.52
N GLU A 488 28.59 -51.36 98.42
CA GLU A 488 27.76 -52.00 99.44
C GLU A 488 28.19 -53.46 99.70
N LYS A 489 28.45 -54.25 98.64
CA LYS A 489 28.98 -55.62 98.78
C LYS A 489 30.34 -55.64 99.48
N ARG A 490 31.24 -54.71 99.18
CA ARG A 490 32.55 -54.59 99.87
C ARG A 490 32.39 -54.28 101.35
N LEU A 491 31.40 -53.46 101.71
CA LEU A 491 31.12 -53.08 103.09
C LEU A 491 30.62 -54.30 103.89
N TYR A 492 29.70 -55.09 103.32
CA TYR A 492 29.29 -56.37 103.90
C TYR A 492 30.45 -57.37 104.02
N ALA A 493 31.34 -57.46 103.02
CA ALA A 493 32.53 -58.32 103.10
C ALA A 493 33.49 -57.90 104.22
N ARG A 494 33.61 -56.60 104.49
CA ARG A 494 34.45 -56.06 105.58
C ARG A 494 33.86 -56.43 106.95
N GLN A 495 32.55 -56.36 107.11
CA GLN A 495 31.86 -56.84 108.32
C GLN A 495 32.03 -58.34 108.52
N ILE A 496 32.01 -59.14 107.45
CA ILE A 496 32.33 -60.58 107.52
C ILE A 496 33.78 -60.78 107.98
N HIS A 497 34.73 -60.02 107.46
CA HIS A 497 36.13 -60.14 107.85
C HIS A 497 36.40 -59.72 109.30
N GLU A 498 35.69 -58.73 109.82
CA GLU A 498 35.75 -58.37 111.25
C GLU A 498 35.22 -59.51 112.14
N CYS A 499 34.12 -60.17 111.73
CA CYS A 499 33.65 -61.39 112.39
C CYS A 499 34.70 -62.52 112.30
N GLU A 500 35.37 -62.69 111.16
CA GLU A 500 36.47 -63.66 111.00
C GLU A 500 37.69 -63.34 111.87
N GLN A 501 38.05 -62.07 112.07
CA GLN A 501 39.14 -61.69 112.97
C GLN A 501 38.81 -62.01 114.42
N VAL A 502 37.56 -61.82 114.84
CA VAL A 502 37.09 -62.25 116.17
C VAL A 502 37.17 -63.79 116.30
N ILE A 503 36.78 -64.53 115.26
CA ILE A 503 36.97 -65.99 115.20
C ILE A 503 38.46 -66.36 115.24
N SER A 504 39.32 -65.61 114.54
CA SER A 504 40.76 -65.86 114.49
C SER A 504 41.44 -65.57 115.83
N THR A 505 40.99 -64.58 116.60
CA THR A 505 41.44 -64.38 117.99
C THR A 505 41.00 -65.53 118.91
N LEU A 506 39.80 -66.07 118.73
CA LEU A 506 39.32 -67.24 119.46
C LEU A 506 40.07 -68.53 119.07
N VAL A 507 40.50 -68.66 117.82
CA VAL A 507 41.30 -69.78 117.31
C VAL A 507 42.78 -69.65 117.70
N ASN A 508 43.35 -68.45 117.72
CA ASN A 508 44.74 -68.20 118.13
C ASN A 508 44.97 -68.46 119.64
N ASP A 509 43.96 -68.23 120.49
CA ASP A 509 44.01 -68.68 121.89
C ASP A 509 43.94 -70.22 122.04
N ALA A 510 43.43 -70.92 121.02
CA ALA A 510 43.33 -72.38 120.99
C ALA A 510 44.58 -73.11 120.45
N ILE A 511 45.53 -72.40 119.82
CA ILE A 511 46.70 -73.01 119.15
C ILE A 511 48.02 -72.52 119.80
N LYS A 512 48.12 -72.73 121.12
CA LYS A 512 49.38 -72.82 121.88
C LYS A 512 49.76 -74.30 122.07
N ASN A 513 49.74 -75.06 120.99
CA ASN A 513 50.30 -76.40 120.89
C ASN A 513 50.69 -76.69 119.44
N ASN A 514 51.97 -76.99 119.26
CA ASN A 514 52.57 -77.72 118.14
C ASN A 514 52.87 -76.98 116.82
N SER A 515 54.06 -76.37 116.81
CA SER A 515 55.19 -76.57 115.88
C SER A 515 54.98 -77.04 114.42
N TYR A 516 55.54 -76.22 113.50
CA TYR A 516 56.31 -76.53 112.27
C TYR A 516 55.68 -76.44 110.84
N TYR A 517 55.78 -75.22 110.29
CA TYR A 517 56.18 -74.70 108.95
C TYR A 517 55.79 -75.29 107.55
N SER A 518 55.52 -74.30 106.66
CA SER A 518 55.88 -74.17 105.21
C SER A 518 55.02 -74.88 104.14
N CYS A 519 54.71 -74.36 102.93
CA CYS A 519 55.03 -73.15 102.16
C CYS A 519 54.16 -73.07 100.87
N ARG A 520 53.78 -71.85 100.43
CA ARG A 520 53.61 -71.27 99.05
C ARG A 520 53.09 -72.17 97.89
N CYS A 521 52.20 -71.73 96.98
CA CYS A 521 52.27 -70.55 96.11
C CYS A 521 51.01 -70.52 95.19
N HIS A 522 50.67 -69.35 94.64
CA HIS A 522 49.92 -69.14 93.38
C HIS A 522 48.49 -69.71 93.35
N GLU A 523 47.43 -68.90 93.34
CA GLU A 523 47.03 -68.17 92.15
C GLU A 523 46.03 -67.06 92.55
N PHE A 524 46.57 -66.00 93.15
CA PHE A 524 45.93 -64.68 93.07
C PHE A 524 46.11 -64.19 91.62
N TYR A 525 45.14 -63.43 91.10
CA TYR A 525 45.22 -62.56 89.90
C TYR A 525 44.65 -62.97 88.54
N LEU A 526 43.95 -64.10 88.36
CA LEU A 526 43.54 -64.52 87.00
C LEU A 526 42.06 -64.87 86.79
N LEU A 527 41.12 -64.22 87.50
CA LEU A 527 39.69 -64.34 87.18
C LEU A 527 38.86 -63.04 87.18
N SER A 528 39.48 -61.87 87.44
CA SER A 528 38.85 -60.56 87.19
C SER A 528 39.33 -59.86 85.93
N SER A 529 40.33 -60.38 85.21
CA SER A 529 40.87 -59.73 83.99
C SER A 529 40.22 -60.21 82.68
N ILE A 530 39.23 -61.11 82.71
CA ILE A 530 38.64 -61.69 81.48
C ILE A 530 37.23 -61.15 81.18
N ILE A 531 36.57 -60.45 82.11
CA ILE A 531 35.22 -59.88 81.88
C ILE A 531 35.27 -58.38 81.55
N GLU A 532 36.32 -57.63 81.92
CA GLU A 532 36.41 -56.19 81.63
C GLU A 532 37.02 -55.81 80.26
N GLN A 533 37.56 -56.76 79.49
CA GLN A 533 38.22 -56.44 78.21
C GLN A 533 37.43 -56.75 76.94
N ARG A 534 36.09 -56.93 77.02
CA ARG A 534 35.27 -57.25 75.83
C ARG A 534 33.97 -56.48 75.62
N TYR A 535 33.75 -55.33 76.28
CA TYR A 535 32.60 -54.49 75.95
C TYR A 535 32.89 -53.05 75.48
N ASP A 536 34.06 -52.47 75.73
CA ASP A 536 34.29 -51.05 75.35
C ASP A 536 34.93 -50.79 73.97
N LYS A 537 35.33 -51.83 73.21
CA LYS A 537 35.97 -51.65 71.89
C LYS A 537 35.08 -51.90 70.67
N ILE A 538 33.93 -52.56 70.83
CA ILE A 538 32.99 -52.80 69.72
C ILE A 538 32.03 -51.62 69.54
N GLU A 539 31.65 -50.93 70.63
CA GLU A 539 30.72 -49.79 70.58
C GLU A 539 31.40 -48.50 70.05
N ILE A 540 32.64 -48.22 70.47
CA ILE A 540 33.42 -47.05 69.99
C ILE A 540 33.83 -47.19 68.52
N ILE A 541 34.17 -48.40 68.05
CA ILE A 541 34.48 -48.62 66.63
C ILE A 541 33.21 -48.53 65.78
N PHE A 542 32.05 -48.99 66.26
CA PHE A 542 30.79 -48.87 65.53
C PHE A 542 30.28 -47.42 65.44
N ILE A 543 30.39 -46.64 66.53
CA ILE A 543 30.03 -45.22 66.58
C ILE A 543 30.99 -44.38 65.72
N LEU A 544 32.31 -44.61 65.80
CA LEU A 544 33.28 -43.90 64.97
C LEU A 544 33.18 -44.29 63.49
N PHE A 545 32.89 -45.55 63.17
CA PHE A 545 32.70 -46.00 61.78
C PHE A 545 31.44 -45.42 61.16
N PHE A 546 30.29 -45.41 61.86
CA PHE A 546 29.06 -44.76 61.39
C PHE A 546 29.19 -43.23 61.31
N SER A 547 29.79 -42.60 62.31
CA SER A 547 30.01 -41.13 62.31
C SER A 547 30.98 -40.69 61.21
N PHE A 548 31.97 -41.53 60.87
CA PHE A 548 32.91 -41.26 59.78
C PHE A 548 32.29 -41.52 58.40
N HIS A 549 31.48 -42.57 58.23
CA HIS A 549 30.78 -42.84 56.96
C HIS A 549 29.75 -41.75 56.64
N SER A 550 28.92 -41.33 57.61
CA SER A 550 27.94 -40.26 57.42
C SER A 550 28.57 -38.87 57.23
N ARG A 551 29.75 -38.60 57.82
CA ARG A 551 30.52 -37.37 57.51
C ARG A 551 31.11 -37.39 56.11
N LYS A 552 31.66 -38.54 55.68
CA LYS A 552 32.24 -38.68 54.34
C LYS A 552 31.20 -38.48 53.24
N GLU A 553 30.00 -39.05 53.40
CA GLU A 553 28.87 -38.88 52.47
C GLU A 553 28.33 -37.43 52.48
N SER A 554 28.32 -36.76 53.64
CA SER A 554 27.97 -35.33 53.75
C SER A 554 28.98 -34.40 53.07
N ASP A 555 30.27 -34.67 53.20
CA ASP A 555 31.32 -33.84 52.60
C ASP A 555 31.46 -34.08 51.09
N GLU A 556 31.18 -35.29 50.60
CA GLU A 556 31.10 -35.61 49.17
C GLU A 556 29.92 -34.90 48.49
N LEU A 557 28.75 -34.85 49.15
CA LEU A 557 27.59 -34.06 48.70
C LEU A 557 27.84 -32.54 48.70
N LYS A 558 28.59 -32.01 49.69
CA LYS A 558 29.00 -30.59 49.70
C LYS A 558 29.95 -30.25 48.56
N LEU A 559 30.87 -31.16 48.22
CA LEU A 559 31.79 -31.00 47.08
C LEU A 559 31.02 -31.04 45.75
N GLU A 560 30.02 -31.90 45.62
CA GLU A 560 29.14 -31.94 44.46
C GLU A 560 28.33 -30.63 44.31
N VAL A 561 27.74 -30.13 45.40
CA VAL A 561 27.05 -28.82 45.43
C VAL A 561 27.99 -27.66 45.05
N ALA A 562 29.25 -27.71 45.47
CA ALA A 562 30.25 -26.71 45.08
C ALA A 562 30.55 -26.75 43.57
N LYS A 563 30.65 -27.94 42.95
CA LYS A 563 30.79 -28.07 41.49
C LYS A 563 29.58 -27.50 40.75
N TRP A 564 28.36 -27.78 41.23
CA TRP A 564 27.13 -27.26 40.63
C TRP A 564 27.02 -25.74 40.75
N ARG A 565 27.45 -25.14 41.87
CA ARG A 565 27.52 -23.68 42.04
C ARG A 565 28.52 -23.00 41.10
N VAL A 566 29.64 -23.65 40.78
CA VAL A 566 30.59 -23.14 39.79
C VAL A 566 30.01 -23.20 38.38
N ALA A 567 29.27 -24.26 38.03
CA ALA A 567 28.56 -24.36 36.76
C ALA A 567 27.42 -23.31 36.64
N GLU A 568 26.68 -23.06 37.72
CA GLU A 568 25.67 -21.99 37.82
C GLU A 568 26.29 -20.61 37.62
N ALA A 569 27.45 -20.34 38.22
CA ALA A 569 28.18 -19.09 38.06
C ALA A 569 28.66 -18.88 36.61
N ALA A 570 29.19 -19.93 35.96
CA ALA A 570 29.61 -19.87 34.55
C ALA A 570 28.42 -19.66 33.60
N ALA A 571 27.25 -20.24 33.90
CA ALA A 571 26.02 -20.01 33.13
C ALA A 571 25.50 -18.57 33.30
N ARG A 572 25.55 -18.02 34.53
CA ARG A 572 25.22 -16.61 34.80
C ARG A 572 26.16 -15.63 34.10
N GLU A 573 27.44 -15.95 34.04
CA GLU A 573 28.45 -15.10 33.37
C GLU A 573 28.21 -15.05 31.85
N LYS A 574 27.88 -16.19 31.22
CA LYS A 574 27.45 -16.23 29.82
C LYS A 574 26.18 -15.40 29.57
N LEU A 575 25.21 -15.44 30.49
CA LEU A 575 23.99 -14.64 30.40
C LEU A 575 24.26 -13.13 30.51
N LEU A 576 25.19 -12.73 31.39
CA LEU A 576 25.65 -11.35 31.54
C LEU A 576 26.40 -10.84 30.31
N ALA A 577 27.25 -11.67 29.69
CA ALA A 577 27.96 -11.32 28.46
C ALA A 577 26.99 -11.06 27.28
N ILE A 578 25.93 -11.86 27.16
CA ILE A 578 24.88 -11.65 26.15
C ILE A 578 24.07 -10.38 26.46
N THR A 579 23.82 -10.08 27.74
CA THR A 579 23.09 -8.88 28.17
C THR A 579 23.89 -7.58 27.94
N GLN A 580 25.21 -7.61 28.11
CA GLN A 580 26.09 -6.46 27.86
C GLN A 580 26.22 -6.12 26.37
N LEU A 581 26.18 -7.11 25.48
CA LEU A 581 26.14 -6.89 24.02
C LEU A 581 24.81 -6.24 23.56
N ASN A 582 23.72 -6.44 24.30
CA ASN A 582 22.41 -5.83 24.02
C ASN A 582 22.33 -4.35 24.45
N GLN A 583 23.10 -3.93 25.47
CA GLN A 583 23.13 -2.53 25.92
C GLN A 583 23.90 -1.59 24.98
N SER A 584 24.86 -2.09 24.19
CA SER A 584 25.57 -1.26 23.20
C SER A 584 24.73 -0.92 21.96
N CYS A 585 23.61 -1.62 21.72
CA CYS A 585 22.70 -1.34 20.61
C CYS A 585 21.50 -0.47 21.00
N ALA A 586 21.28 -0.20 22.30
CA ALA A 586 20.08 0.49 22.81
C ALA A 586 20.23 2.01 23.01
N ILE A 587 21.31 2.64 22.53
CA ILE A 587 21.46 4.11 22.52
C ILE A 587 21.41 4.64 21.09
N SER A 588 20.23 4.54 20.46
CA SER A 588 19.81 5.48 19.41
C SER A 588 18.34 5.25 19.14
N ASN A 589 17.46 5.74 20.02
CA ASN A 589 16.10 6.14 19.69
C ASN A 589 15.44 6.84 20.89
N ALA A 590 15.64 8.16 20.98
CA ALA A 590 14.65 9.09 21.55
C ALA A 590 14.87 10.51 20.98
N PRO A 591 13.80 11.31 20.84
CA PRO A 591 13.70 12.39 19.84
C PRO A 591 14.00 13.77 20.43
N ILE A 592 14.59 14.69 19.66
CA ILE A 592 14.56 16.12 20.02
C ILE A 592 14.41 17.01 18.78
N HIS A 593 13.30 17.74 18.77
CA HIS A 593 13.01 18.88 17.93
C HIS A 593 13.73 20.14 18.46
N THR A 594 14.38 20.89 17.55
CA THR A 594 14.57 22.37 17.49
C THR A 594 14.89 23.20 18.75
N GLN A 595 16.01 23.95 18.74
CA GLN A 595 16.03 25.43 18.67
C GLN A 595 17.45 26.05 18.64
N HIS A 596 17.63 27.02 17.74
CA HIS A 596 18.38 28.30 17.84
C HIS A 596 19.60 28.44 18.79
N ASN A 597 20.79 28.75 18.25
CA ASN A 597 21.31 30.11 18.07
C ASN A 597 22.84 30.15 17.82
N LEU A 598 23.22 30.92 16.79
CA LEU A 598 24.30 31.93 16.72
C LEU A 598 25.64 31.70 17.48
N VAL A 599 26.76 31.70 16.74
CA VAL A 599 27.78 32.79 16.72
C VAL A 599 29.11 32.33 16.05
N GLN A 600 29.51 33.10 15.03
CA GLN A 600 30.87 33.52 14.58
C GLN A 600 31.94 32.45 14.28
N SER A 601 32.30 32.26 13.01
CA SER A 601 33.30 33.03 12.22
C SER A 601 34.75 32.76 12.60
N SER A 602 35.44 31.99 11.74
CA SER A 602 36.85 32.24 11.44
C SER A 602 37.19 31.64 10.07
N SER A 603 37.50 32.55 9.16
CA SER A 603 38.01 32.38 7.81
C SER A 603 39.28 31.53 7.71
N ARG A 604 39.31 30.60 6.75
CA ARG A 604 40.54 30.26 6.00
C ARG A 604 40.19 29.88 4.56
N THR A 605 40.61 30.76 3.67
CA THR A 605 40.67 30.59 2.22
C THR A 605 41.75 29.58 1.87
N THR A 606 41.36 28.51 1.18
CA THR A 606 42.30 27.70 0.37
C THR A 606 41.58 27.25 -0.89
N THR A 607 42.00 27.88 -1.98
CA THR A 607 41.73 27.49 -3.37
C THR A 607 42.20 26.06 -3.63
N VAL A 608 41.29 25.18 -4.05
CA VAL A 608 41.63 23.88 -4.63
C VAL A 608 40.81 23.66 -5.90
N SER A 609 41.54 23.46 -6.99
CA SER A 609 41.09 23.26 -8.37
C SER A 609 40.19 22.02 -8.55
N PRO A 610 39.45 21.91 -9.68
CA PRO A 610 38.61 20.75 -9.96
C PRO A 610 39.48 19.50 -10.17
N PRO A 611 39.05 18.31 -9.71
CA PRO A 611 39.79 17.08 -9.94
C PRO A 611 39.73 16.69 -11.43
N PRO A 612 40.78 16.06 -11.97
CA PRO A 612 40.82 15.65 -13.37
C PRO A 612 39.85 14.50 -13.62
N TYR A 613 39.17 14.57 -14.77
CA TYR A 613 38.40 13.47 -15.36
C TYR A 613 39.23 12.18 -15.36
N ARG A 614 38.79 11.18 -14.59
CA ARG A 614 39.22 9.79 -14.80
C ARG A 614 38.28 9.14 -15.81
N PRO A 615 38.79 8.38 -16.79
CA PRO A 615 37.95 7.60 -17.68
C PRO A 615 37.17 6.58 -16.85
N ILE A 616 35.85 6.55 -17.06
CA ILE A 616 34.95 5.53 -16.52
C ILE A 616 35.44 4.18 -17.05
N THR A 617 35.99 3.35 -16.18
CA THR A 617 36.13 1.92 -16.44
C THR A 617 34.73 1.38 -16.70
N LYS A 618 34.55 0.78 -17.87
CA LYS A 618 33.33 0.04 -18.24
C LYS A 618 32.98 -0.91 -17.10
N VAL A 619 31.97 -0.56 -16.32
CA VAL A 619 31.27 -1.51 -15.47
C VAL A 619 30.59 -2.46 -16.45
N GLN A 620 31.02 -3.72 -16.45
CA GLN A 620 30.32 -4.77 -17.17
C GLN A 620 28.90 -4.85 -16.59
N GLU A 621 27.91 -4.53 -17.42
CA GLU A 621 26.51 -4.79 -17.18
C GLU A 621 26.30 -6.31 -17.13
N SER A 622 26.21 -6.87 -15.94
CA SER A 622 25.86 -8.29 -15.73
C SER A 622 24.70 -8.44 -14.75
N ASN A 623 23.60 -7.70 -14.94
CA ASN A 623 22.38 -7.80 -14.12
C ASN A 623 21.07 -7.97 -14.93
N SER A 624 21.14 -8.28 -16.24
CA SER A 624 19.94 -8.28 -17.11
C SER A 624 18.97 -9.45 -16.89
N THR A 625 19.40 -10.58 -16.35
CA THR A 625 18.57 -11.80 -16.27
C THR A 625 17.63 -11.80 -15.07
N ASP A 626 18.10 -11.44 -13.87
CA ASP A 626 17.30 -11.55 -12.65
C ASP A 626 16.16 -10.51 -12.60
N GLU A 627 16.41 -9.27 -13.06
CA GLU A 627 15.39 -8.23 -13.14
C GLU A 627 14.30 -8.57 -14.16
N ARG A 628 14.68 -9.20 -15.29
CA ARG A 628 13.74 -9.65 -16.32
C ARG A 628 12.87 -10.80 -15.82
N THR A 629 13.45 -11.72 -15.05
CA THR A 629 12.75 -12.88 -14.48
C THR A 629 11.71 -12.40 -13.47
N HIS A 630 12.11 -11.52 -12.55
CA HIS A 630 11.21 -10.92 -11.56
C HIS A 630 10.07 -10.10 -12.19
N PHE A 631 10.31 -9.39 -13.31
CA PHE A 631 9.24 -8.70 -14.05
C PHE A 631 8.23 -9.68 -14.66
N ILE A 632 8.71 -10.75 -15.27
CA ILE A 632 7.85 -11.80 -15.86
C ILE A 632 7.01 -12.45 -14.77
N ASP A 633 7.61 -12.76 -13.61
CA ASP A 633 6.91 -13.36 -12.47
C ASP A 633 5.81 -12.44 -11.93
N LYS A 634 6.09 -11.13 -11.79
CA LYS A 634 5.07 -10.14 -11.40
C LYS A 634 3.93 -10.03 -12.40
N GLN A 635 4.24 -10.03 -13.70
CA GLN A 635 3.22 -10.01 -14.75
C GLN A 635 2.37 -11.29 -14.75
N ALA A 636 2.98 -12.45 -14.49
CA ALA A 636 2.27 -13.72 -14.35
C ALA A 636 1.37 -13.73 -13.10
N GLN A 637 1.85 -13.21 -11.97
CA GLN A 637 1.07 -13.07 -10.75
C GLN A 637 -0.14 -12.15 -10.94
N LEU A 638 0.06 -10.99 -11.58
CA LEU A 638 -1.01 -10.07 -11.92
C LEU A 638 -2.06 -10.76 -12.81
N ALA A 639 -1.63 -11.48 -13.85
CA ALA A 639 -2.52 -12.21 -14.74
C ALA A 639 -3.34 -13.29 -13.99
N LEU A 640 -2.73 -14.01 -13.05
CA LEU A 640 -3.42 -15.00 -12.22
C LEU A 640 -4.46 -14.35 -11.30
N GLN A 641 -4.11 -13.24 -10.62
CA GLN A 641 -5.05 -12.53 -9.76
C GLN A 641 -6.23 -11.93 -10.54
N LEU A 642 -5.98 -11.38 -11.74
CA LEU A 642 -7.04 -10.89 -12.60
C LEU A 642 -7.94 -12.03 -13.10
N GLN A 643 -7.37 -13.20 -13.39
CA GLN A 643 -8.16 -14.37 -13.77
C GLN A 643 -9.02 -14.89 -12.61
N ASP A 644 -8.49 -14.93 -11.38
CA ASP A 644 -9.28 -15.25 -10.19
C ASP A 644 -10.42 -14.25 -9.99
N LEU A 645 -10.11 -12.96 -10.06
CA LEU A 645 -11.10 -11.90 -9.93
C LEU A 645 -12.22 -12.02 -10.98
N LYS A 646 -11.87 -12.30 -12.24
CA LYS A 646 -12.85 -12.55 -13.31
C LYS A 646 -13.76 -13.73 -12.98
N ASN A 647 -13.21 -14.85 -12.51
CA ASN A 647 -13.99 -16.02 -12.13
C ASN A 647 -14.96 -15.71 -10.98
N VAL A 648 -14.49 -14.97 -9.98
CA VAL A 648 -15.30 -14.56 -8.82
C VAL A 648 -16.42 -13.63 -9.25
N ILE A 649 -16.11 -12.59 -10.03
CA ILE A 649 -17.09 -11.66 -10.60
C ILE A 649 -18.16 -12.43 -11.37
N GLN A 650 -17.77 -13.36 -12.22
CA GLN A 650 -18.70 -14.18 -13.01
C GLN A 650 -19.63 -15.01 -12.11
N SER A 651 -19.10 -15.60 -11.03
CA SER A 651 -19.89 -16.40 -10.09
C SER A 651 -20.84 -15.58 -9.22
N LYS A 652 -20.53 -14.31 -9.00
CA LYS A 652 -21.26 -13.36 -8.12
C LYS A 652 -22.09 -12.35 -8.90
N LYS A 653 -22.22 -12.52 -10.21
CA LYS A 653 -22.93 -11.61 -11.09
C LYS A 653 -24.44 -11.66 -10.82
N ILE A 654 -25.07 -10.49 -10.73
CA ILE A 654 -26.53 -10.35 -10.56
C ILE A 654 -27.14 -10.12 -11.94
N GLU A 655 -27.67 -11.16 -12.57
CA GLU A 655 -28.14 -11.13 -13.97
C GLU A 655 -29.23 -10.08 -14.24
N ASP A 656 -30.12 -9.84 -13.28
CA ASP A 656 -31.22 -8.87 -13.42
C ASP A 656 -30.75 -7.40 -13.41
N GLN A 657 -29.57 -7.13 -12.86
CA GLN A 657 -29.00 -5.77 -12.75
C GLN A 657 -28.06 -5.42 -13.92
N GLN A 658 -27.88 -6.34 -14.87
CA GLN A 658 -27.00 -6.13 -16.01
C GLN A 658 -27.59 -5.12 -17.01
N THR A 659 -26.80 -4.11 -17.35
CA THR A 659 -27.14 -3.07 -18.33
C THR A 659 -27.03 -3.60 -19.76
N PRO A 660 -27.66 -2.91 -20.74
CA PRO A 660 -27.50 -3.25 -22.15
C PRO A 660 -26.04 -3.24 -22.64
N LEU A 661 -25.17 -2.40 -22.04
CA LEU A 661 -23.75 -2.36 -22.37
C LEU A 661 -23.00 -3.58 -21.82
N ASP A 662 -23.34 -4.07 -20.63
CA ASP A 662 -22.73 -5.29 -20.08
C ASP A 662 -23.02 -6.49 -20.99
N LYS A 663 -24.29 -6.64 -21.41
CA LYS A 663 -24.71 -7.71 -22.33
C LYS A 663 -23.99 -7.63 -23.68
N ALA A 664 -23.89 -6.43 -24.26
CA ALA A 664 -23.17 -6.22 -25.51
C ALA A 664 -21.67 -6.52 -25.38
N TYR A 665 -21.07 -6.21 -24.23
CA TYR A 665 -19.67 -6.52 -23.94
C TYR A 665 -19.45 -8.04 -23.85
N GLU A 666 -20.31 -8.76 -23.13
CA GLU A 666 -20.25 -10.22 -23.01
C GLU A 666 -20.48 -10.93 -24.34
N GLU A 667 -21.41 -10.45 -25.17
CA GLU A 667 -21.61 -10.95 -26.54
C GLU A 667 -20.34 -10.80 -27.39
N ASN A 668 -19.67 -9.64 -27.31
CA ASN A 668 -18.42 -9.42 -28.02
C ASN A 668 -17.31 -10.37 -27.52
N LEU A 669 -17.18 -10.54 -26.21
CA LEU A 669 -16.23 -11.49 -25.62
C LEU A 669 -16.50 -12.93 -26.05
N ALA A 670 -17.77 -13.37 -26.06
CA ALA A 670 -18.15 -14.73 -26.46
C ALA A 670 -17.82 -15.03 -27.93
N ILE A 671 -17.87 -14.01 -28.80
CA ILE A 671 -17.47 -14.09 -30.22
C ILE A 671 -15.95 -14.01 -30.39
N GLY A 672 -15.20 -13.64 -29.34
CA GLY A 672 -13.76 -13.37 -29.40
C GLY A 672 -13.43 -12.03 -30.05
N ASP A 673 -14.36 -11.09 -30.05
CA ASP A 673 -14.18 -9.73 -30.56
C ASP A 673 -13.60 -8.80 -29.51
N ASN A 674 -12.70 -7.91 -29.94
CA ASN A 674 -12.16 -6.80 -29.16
C ASN A 674 -12.31 -5.49 -29.94
N LYS A 675 -11.95 -4.36 -29.32
CA LYS A 675 -12.00 -3.03 -29.93
C LYS A 675 -11.43 -3.01 -31.35
N TYR A 676 -10.23 -3.56 -31.54
CA TYR A 676 -9.54 -3.50 -32.84
C TYR A 676 -10.17 -4.42 -33.88
N SER A 677 -10.61 -5.62 -33.50
CA SER A 677 -11.26 -6.56 -34.42
C SER A 677 -12.63 -6.03 -34.89
N THR A 678 -13.41 -5.40 -33.99
CA THR A 678 -14.70 -4.80 -34.35
C THR A 678 -14.53 -3.61 -35.28
N ILE A 679 -13.56 -2.73 -35.02
CA ILE A 679 -13.19 -1.62 -35.93
C ILE A 679 -12.80 -2.15 -37.30
N GLN A 680 -11.97 -3.20 -37.35
CA GLN A 680 -11.53 -3.79 -38.63
C GLN A 680 -12.70 -4.38 -39.41
N LYS A 681 -13.64 -5.06 -38.74
CA LYS A 681 -14.87 -5.58 -39.35
C LYS A 681 -15.73 -4.44 -39.92
N ALA A 682 -15.94 -3.36 -39.16
CA ALA A 682 -16.72 -2.19 -39.57
C ALA A 682 -16.05 -1.37 -40.70
N ARG A 683 -14.74 -1.50 -40.89
CA ARG A 683 -13.98 -0.89 -41.99
C ARG A 683 -14.07 -1.68 -43.30
N SER A 684 -14.48 -2.95 -43.24
CA SER A 684 -14.36 -3.87 -44.37
C SER A 684 -15.21 -3.43 -45.57
N GLY A 685 -14.71 -3.72 -46.78
CA GLY A 685 -15.36 -3.33 -48.04
C GLY A 685 -14.99 -1.93 -48.53
N THR A 686 -15.48 -1.59 -49.74
CA THR A 686 -15.24 -0.27 -50.33
C THR A 686 -16.02 0.81 -49.58
N ALA A 687 -15.55 2.07 -49.66
CA ALA A 687 -16.26 3.21 -49.08
C ALA A 687 -17.70 3.31 -49.62
N LEU A 688 -17.93 3.05 -50.91
CA LEU A 688 -19.27 3.01 -51.51
C LEU A 688 -20.16 1.93 -50.88
N ARG A 689 -19.62 0.73 -50.64
CA ARG A 689 -20.36 -0.36 -49.99
C ARG A 689 -20.74 0.01 -48.55
N ARG A 690 -19.82 0.64 -47.81
CA ARG A 690 -20.08 1.14 -46.45
C ARG A 690 -21.15 2.24 -46.44
N VAL A 691 -21.15 3.14 -47.41
CA VAL A 691 -22.24 4.14 -47.58
C VAL A 691 -23.56 3.45 -47.87
N ALA A 692 -23.60 2.43 -48.74
CA ALA A 692 -24.81 1.65 -48.98
C ALA A 692 -25.30 0.96 -47.71
N THR A 693 -24.40 0.34 -46.94
CA THR A 693 -24.75 -0.25 -45.63
C THR A 693 -25.36 0.79 -44.69
N LEU A 694 -24.79 2.00 -44.60
CA LEU A 694 -25.39 3.09 -43.82
C LEU A 694 -26.75 3.56 -44.35
N GLN A 695 -26.96 3.50 -45.65
CA GLN A 695 -28.24 3.80 -46.28
C GLN A 695 -29.27 2.69 -46.08
N ASP A 696 -28.86 1.48 -45.71
CA ASP A 696 -29.75 0.35 -45.38
C ASP A 696 -30.06 0.27 -43.88
N LEU A 697 -29.16 0.77 -43.02
CA LEU A 697 -29.41 0.94 -41.59
C LEU A 697 -30.58 1.90 -41.33
#